data_AF-A0A0F3GTH6-F1
#
_entry.id   AF-A0A0F3GTH6-F1
#
_cell.length_a   1.000
_cell.length_b   1.000
_cell.length_c   1.000
_cell.angle_alpha   90.00
_cell.angle_beta   90.00
_cell.angle_gamma   90.00
#
_symmetry.space_group_name_H-M   'P 1'
#
loop_
_entity.id
_entity.type
_entity.pdbx_description
1 polymer ?
#
loop_
_entity_poly.entity_id
_entity_poly.type
_entity_poly.pdbx_seq_one_letter_code
_entity_poly.pdbx_strand_id
1 'polypeptide(L)'
;MAMRVFLLLVMLTVAWLIFPGLSEKAYAVTVNLSRTGQTKVYAQRDDGAIKAGVIWPDPRFNINTNGTVTDALTGLVWSREACTPTAGTCTGSDRSWQTALEYISCLNGANYLGYNDWRMANVNELESLTNAQESVQSTWLSAKGFNNVRNDNYWSSTTSASDTSHAWVVSAVDGVIHTGVKEIGLCVWPVRSGGSGAFGDALPWSTGQTATYAAGDDGALRSGATWPTPRFTDANDGTVADNLTGLVWSKDANTPVTGTCTGSDRSWQAALEYVSCLNGANYLGYNDWRLPNKKELMSLVDRGRVNPAIASGNPFTNVNANNYWSSSTTAYDSYVAWLVDINGGSVWVNSKSYGYRVWPVRGGRVYKGAPDFNGDGNGDVLWRDTATGDIAMWLMNGAAITDGNYVTKGVPADWEIKAKGDFNGDGKSDVLWQNVDTGAVYIWLMDGISIIGGDFAANAMPKEWQIRVIGDFNGDGKSDVLWQNTSTGDTFIWLMNGARIKGGDFPAKGIPPEWETRAAADLNGDGKTDVLWQNTQTGDVAGWLMNGTSISSGNYLTKAVPGNWKLKVAEDLNADGEADVLWQDSASGDVYIWLMNGLDIAGGGYIARGIPSNWQIKTTGDYNGDGRTDILWQDTANGDVYIWLMNGISISGGDYPAKGIPNNWLPK
;
A
#
# COMPACT_ATOMS: atom_id res chain seq x y z
N MET A 1 13.76 -33.90 -56.49
CA MET A 1 13.70 -34.80 -55.32
C MET A 1 12.55 -34.29 -54.45
N ALA A 2 11.44 -35.05 -54.43
CA ALA A 2 10.16 -34.97 -53.68
C ALA A 2 9.59 -33.58 -53.25
N MET A 3 8.54 -33.04 -53.90
CA MET A 3 7.07 -33.16 -53.65
C MET A 3 6.55 -32.42 -52.37
N ARG A 4 5.73 -31.35 -52.52
CA ARG A 4 4.24 -31.30 -52.35
C ARG A 4 3.81 -31.61 -50.89
N VAL A 5 2.96 -30.88 -50.14
CA VAL A 5 1.68 -30.20 -50.45
C VAL A 5 0.93 -29.84 -49.11
N PHE A 6 -0.12 -29.00 -49.20
CA PHE A 6 -1.34 -28.86 -48.36
C PHE A 6 -1.42 -27.96 -47.10
N LEU A 7 -2.34 -26.98 -47.21
CA LEU A 7 -3.22 -26.41 -46.18
C LEU A 7 -3.90 -27.51 -45.34
N LEU A 8 -3.97 -27.37 -44.02
CA LEU A 8 -5.06 -27.98 -43.22
C LEU A 8 -5.38 -27.14 -41.97
N LEU A 9 -6.54 -26.50 -42.01
CA LEU A 9 -7.38 -26.16 -40.86
C LEU A 9 -7.88 -27.49 -40.25
N VAL A 10 -7.87 -27.69 -38.92
CA VAL A 10 -8.86 -28.50 -38.15
C VAL A 10 -8.48 -28.70 -36.67
N MET A 11 -9.49 -28.40 -35.84
CA MET A 11 -9.86 -28.93 -34.51
C MET A 11 -9.11 -28.56 -33.22
N LEU A 12 -9.87 -27.83 -32.39
CA LEU A 12 -10.08 -28.07 -30.97
C LEU A 12 -9.80 -29.53 -30.56
N THR A 13 -8.88 -29.70 -29.61
CA THR A 13 -8.99 -30.75 -28.60
C THR A 13 -8.78 -30.13 -27.24
N VAL A 14 -9.88 -30.04 -26.50
CA VAL A 14 -9.91 -29.84 -25.04
C VAL A 14 -9.18 -31.02 -24.41
N ALA A 15 -8.00 -30.77 -23.84
CA ALA A 15 -7.35 -31.71 -22.93
C ALA A 15 -7.55 -31.18 -21.50
N TRP A 16 -8.54 -31.75 -20.82
CA TRP A 16 -8.56 -31.79 -19.37
C TRP A 16 -7.29 -32.49 -18.88
N LEU A 17 -6.35 -31.72 -18.35
CA LEU A 17 -5.27 -32.24 -17.53
C LEU A 17 -5.51 -31.78 -16.09
N ILE A 18 -5.88 -32.77 -15.28
CA ILE A 18 -5.88 -32.74 -13.83
C ILE A 18 -4.45 -32.42 -13.39
N PHE A 19 -4.22 -31.23 -12.82
CA PHE A 19 -3.01 -30.94 -12.05
C PHE A 19 -3.27 -31.25 -10.58
N PRO A 20 -2.61 -32.26 -9.98
CA PRO A 20 -2.47 -32.31 -8.54
C PRO A 20 -1.33 -31.37 -8.12
N GLY A 21 -1.62 -30.44 -7.22
CA GLY A 21 -0.62 -29.77 -6.38
C GLY A 21 0.37 -28.86 -7.10
N LEU A 22 -0.10 -27.71 -7.59
CA LEU A 22 0.75 -26.52 -7.65
C LEU A 22 0.65 -25.85 -6.28
N SER A 23 1.68 -26.02 -5.45
CA SER A 23 2.00 -25.03 -4.43
C SER A 23 2.28 -23.73 -5.18
N GLU A 24 1.34 -22.78 -5.15
CA GLU A 24 1.66 -21.40 -5.46
C GLU A 24 2.88 -21.03 -4.62
N LYS A 25 3.97 -20.61 -5.25
CA LYS A 25 4.98 -19.84 -4.54
C LYS A 25 4.27 -18.55 -4.16
N ALA A 26 3.87 -18.45 -2.90
CA ALA A 26 3.29 -17.24 -2.33
C ALA A 26 4.34 -16.13 -2.44
N TYR A 27 4.09 -15.16 -3.31
CA TYR A 27 4.81 -13.89 -3.28
C TYR A 27 4.27 -13.10 -2.08
N ALA A 28 5.15 -12.47 -1.31
CA ALA A 28 4.72 -11.52 -0.30
C ALA A 28 3.93 -10.40 -0.99
N VAL A 29 2.74 -10.09 -0.50
CA VAL A 29 1.93 -8.97 -0.99
C VAL A 29 1.90 -7.94 0.13
N THR A 30 2.31 -6.71 -0.15
CA THR A 30 2.07 -5.59 0.75
C THR A 30 0.56 -5.40 0.90
N VAL A 31 0.08 -5.44 2.14
CA VAL A 31 -1.31 -5.28 2.52
C VAL A 31 -1.60 -3.82 2.79
N ASN A 32 -2.47 -3.27 1.95
CA ASN A 32 -3.05 -1.97 2.17
C ASN A 32 -4.15 -2.06 3.23
N LEU A 33 -3.88 -1.53 4.44
CA LEU A 33 -4.89 -1.50 5.50
C LEU A 33 -6.00 -0.51 5.17
N SER A 34 -7.25 -0.93 5.32
CA SER A 34 -8.41 -0.06 5.10
C SER A 34 -8.62 0.94 6.24
N ARG A 35 -9.27 2.07 5.92
CA ARG A 35 -9.87 2.94 6.95
C ARG A 35 -10.76 2.13 7.88
N THR A 36 -10.91 2.59 9.12
CA THR A 36 -11.83 1.99 10.10
C THR A 36 -13.30 2.30 9.80
N GLY A 37 -13.55 3.27 8.92
CA GLY A 37 -14.86 3.85 8.63
C GLY A 37 -15.18 5.08 9.48
N GLN A 38 -14.43 5.34 10.56
CA GLN A 38 -14.61 6.52 11.41
C GLN A 38 -14.35 7.81 10.63
N THR A 39 -15.36 8.68 10.61
CA THR A 39 -15.28 10.02 9.98
C THR A 39 -15.56 11.14 10.97
N LYS A 40 -16.22 10.83 12.08
CA LYS A 40 -16.45 11.75 13.18
C LYS A 40 -15.17 11.98 13.98
N VAL A 41 -14.80 13.25 14.10
CA VAL A 41 -13.69 13.72 14.94
C VAL A 41 -14.18 13.87 16.38
N TYR A 42 -13.55 13.16 17.32
CA TYR A 42 -13.78 13.25 18.77
C TYR A 42 -12.67 14.03 19.47
N ALA A 43 -11.45 14.01 18.93
CA ALA A 43 -10.33 14.83 19.36
C ALA A 43 -9.40 15.13 18.18
N GLN A 44 -8.60 16.19 18.28
CA GLN A 44 -7.58 16.48 17.28
C GLN A 44 -6.58 15.32 17.19
N ARG A 45 -6.21 14.91 15.96
CA ARG A 45 -5.30 13.78 15.66
C ARG A 45 -5.86 12.39 15.98
N ASP A 46 -7.16 12.26 16.18
CA ASP A 46 -7.80 10.95 16.26
C ASP A 46 -8.04 10.32 14.88
N ASP A 47 -8.56 9.09 14.86
CA ASP A 47 -8.82 8.34 13.63
C ASP A 47 -9.86 9.02 12.73
N GLY A 48 -10.83 9.75 13.29
CA GLY A 48 -11.79 10.53 12.51
C GLY A 48 -11.17 11.77 11.86
N ALA A 49 -10.11 12.32 12.45
CA ALA A 49 -9.36 13.45 11.91
C ALA A 49 -8.37 13.00 10.83
N ILE A 50 -7.63 11.92 11.07
CA ILE A 50 -6.55 11.44 10.19
C ILE A 50 -7.10 10.52 9.09
N LYS A 51 -8.05 9.64 9.40
CA LYS A 51 -8.65 8.66 8.48
C LYS A 51 -7.59 7.84 7.73
N ALA A 52 -6.60 7.35 8.47
CA ALA A 52 -5.50 6.57 7.88
C ALA A 52 -6.00 5.27 7.25
N GLY A 53 -5.42 4.90 6.10
CA GLY A 53 -5.72 3.68 5.36
C GLY A 53 -6.57 3.90 4.10
N VAL A 54 -6.81 2.81 3.38
CA VAL A 54 -7.52 2.80 2.09
C VAL A 54 -8.96 3.27 2.25
N ILE A 55 -9.37 4.17 1.37
CA ILE A 55 -10.73 4.69 1.27
C ILE A 55 -11.69 3.56 0.92
N TRP A 56 -12.88 3.56 1.53
CA TRP A 56 -13.88 2.56 1.20
C TRP A 56 -14.53 2.90 -0.15
N PRO A 57 -14.65 1.94 -1.08
CA PRO A 57 -15.42 2.13 -2.30
C PRO A 57 -16.87 2.50 -1.98
N ASP A 58 -17.51 3.25 -2.89
CA ASP A 58 -18.94 3.53 -2.83
C ASP A 58 -19.60 3.16 -4.17
N PRO A 59 -20.43 2.09 -4.23
CA PRO A 59 -20.79 1.20 -3.13
C PRO A 59 -19.69 0.18 -2.78
N ARG A 60 -19.46 -0.04 -1.48
CA ARG A 60 -18.55 -1.09 -0.98
C ARG A 60 -19.09 -2.49 -1.22
N PHE A 61 -20.37 -2.72 -0.90
CA PHE A 61 -20.99 -4.05 -0.95
C PHE A 61 -21.87 -4.17 -2.19
N ASN A 62 -21.46 -5.02 -3.12
CA ASN A 62 -22.17 -5.29 -4.35
C ASN A 62 -23.04 -6.53 -4.19
N ILE A 63 -24.36 -6.34 -4.19
CA ILE A 63 -25.33 -7.42 -4.03
C ILE A 63 -25.49 -8.18 -5.35
N ASN A 64 -25.14 -9.45 -5.35
CA ASN A 64 -25.22 -10.30 -6.54
C ASN A 64 -26.61 -10.98 -6.62
N THR A 65 -27.04 -11.27 -7.85
CA THR A 65 -28.33 -11.94 -8.12
C THR A 65 -28.39 -13.39 -7.64
N ASN A 66 -27.24 -14.03 -7.43
CA ASN A 66 -27.11 -15.39 -6.93
C ASN A 66 -27.19 -15.52 -5.40
N GLY A 67 -27.49 -14.45 -4.67
CA GLY A 67 -27.58 -14.46 -3.20
C GLY A 67 -26.24 -14.33 -2.48
N THR A 68 -25.18 -13.90 -3.19
CA THR A 68 -23.89 -13.53 -2.59
C THR A 68 -23.72 -12.01 -2.54
N VAL A 69 -22.72 -11.55 -1.79
CA VAL A 69 -22.30 -10.15 -1.72
C VAL A 69 -20.81 -10.08 -1.99
N THR A 70 -20.40 -9.30 -2.98
CA THR A 70 -18.99 -9.00 -3.23
C THR A 70 -18.61 -7.74 -2.46
N ASP A 71 -17.65 -7.84 -1.55
CA ASP A 71 -17.06 -6.68 -0.89
C ASP A 71 -15.94 -6.11 -1.77
N ALA A 72 -16.20 -4.98 -2.42
CA ALA A 72 -15.26 -4.32 -3.32
C ALA A 72 -14.00 -3.84 -2.60
N LEU A 73 -14.05 -3.62 -1.29
CA LEU A 73 -12.88 -3.21 -0.51
C LEU A 73 -11.89 -4.36 -0.34
N THR A 74 -12.37 -5.57 -0.05
CA THR A 74 -11.51 -6.72 0.28
C THR A 74 -11.38 -7.73 -0.86
N GLY A 75 -12.27 -7.67 -1.86
CA GLY A 75 -12.43 -8.68 -2.90
C GLY A 75 -13.13 -9.97 -2.43
N LEU A 76 -13.49 -10.06 -1.14
CA LEU A 76 -14.15 -11.23 -0.56
C LEU A 76 -15.60 -11.36 -1.04
N VAL A 77 -16.05 -12.59 -1.20
CA VAL A 77 -17.44 -12.91 -1.56
C VAL A 77 -18.10 -13.64 -0.41
N TRP A 78 -19.12 -13.01 0.15
CA TRP A 78 -19.87 -13.46 1.32
C TRP A 78 -21.23 -14.03 0.92
N SER A 79 -21.77 -14.95 1.72
CA SER A 79 -23.21 -15.25 1.63
C SER A 79 -24.01 -14.01 2.06
N ARG A 80 -25.09 -13.71 1.35
CA ARG A 80 -25.98 -12.60 1.72
C ARG A 80 -26.72 -12.88 3.03
N GLU A 81 -27.07 -14.14 3.28
CA GLU A 81 -27.60 -14.63 4.56
C GLU A 81 -26.43 -14.83 5.54
N ALA A 82 -26.38 -14.00 6.58
CA ALA A 82 -25.21 -13.88 7.46
C ALA A 82 -25.12 -14.95 8.54
N CYS A 83 -26.22 -15.23 9.26
CA CYS A 83 -26.20 -16.19 10.36
C CYS A 83 -26.75 -17.55 9.91
N THR A 84 -25.85 -18.51 9.68
CA THR A 84 -26.16 -19.95 9.48
C THR A 84 -27.27 -20.22 8.45
N PRO A 85 -27.05 -19.90 7.15
CA PRO A 85 -28.06 -20.07 6.10
C PRO A 85 -28.61 -21.51 5.94
N THR A 86 -29.88 -21.66 5.58
CA THR A 86 -30.41 -23.00 5.29
C THR A 86 -30.22 -23.35 3.82
N ALA A 87 -29.66 -24.54 3.53
CA ALA A 87 -29.42 -25.03 2.18
C ALA A 87 -29.69 -26.55 2.09
N GLY A 88 -30.78 -26.94 1.42
CA GLY A 88 -31.15 -28.35 1.31
C GLY A 88 -31.32 -29.01 2.69
N THR A 89 -30.52 -30.04 2.97
CA THR A 89 -30.49 -30.75 4.26
C THR A 89 -29.64 -30.05 5.33
N CYS A 90 -28.88 -29.02 4.96
CA CYS A 90 -28.07 -28.23 5.88
C CYS A 90 -28.96 -27.19 6.56
N THR A 91 -29.49 -27.52 7.74
CA THR A 91 -30.41 -26.65 8.48
C THR A 91 -29.66 -25.52 9.20
N GLY A 92 -30.17 -24.30 9.11
CA GLY A 92 -29.62 -23.16 9.84
C GLY A 92 -30.00 -23.17 11.32
N SER A 93 -29.01 -23.14 12.21
CA SER A 93 -29.17 -22.94 13.65
C SER A 93 -27.83 -22.56 14.26
N ASP A 94 -27.86 -21.96 15.45
CA ASP A 94 -26.65 -21.67 16.22
C ASP A 94 -25.92 -22.99 16.54
N ARG A 95 -24.60 -22.98 16.42
CA ARG A 95 -23.77 -24.20 16.40
C ARG A 95 -22.47 -24.02 17.15
N SER A 96 -22.01 -25.10 17.80
CA SER A 96 -20.67 -25.16 18.39
C SER A 96 -19.62 -24.98 17.31
N TRP A 97 -18.41 -24.58 17.70
CA TRP A 97 -17.35 -24.29 16.73
C TRP A 97 -17.01 -25.50 15.85
N GLN A 98 -16.96 -26.70 16.42
CA GLN A 98 -16.71 -27.93 15.64
C GLN A 98 -17.86 -28.22 14.66
N THR A 99 -19.11 -28.07 15.10
CA THR A 99 -20.28 -28.32 14.24
C THR A 99 -20.47 -27.21 13.20
N ALA A 100 -19.87 -26.03 13.39
CA ALA A 100 -19.79 -24.97 12.39
C ALA A 100 -18.92 -25.37 11.18
N LEU A 101 -17.75 -25.98 11.41
CA LEU A 101 -16.88 -26.48 10.34
C LEU A 101 -17.53 -27.63 9.54
N GLU A 102 -18.20 -28.54 10.25
CA GLU A 102 -18.97 -29.61 9.62
C GLU A 102 -20.15 -29.05 8.81
N TYR A 103 -20.78 -27.99 9.32
CA TYR A 103 -21.87 -27.32 8.64
C TYR A 103 -21.41 -26.61 7.36
N ILE A 104 -20.24 -25.97 7.34
CA ILE A 104 -19.62 -25.47 6.10
C ILE A 104 -19.39 -26.61 5.10
N SER A 105 -18.91 -27.77 5.56
CA SER A 105 -18.75 -28.95 4.70
C SER A 105 -20.09 -29.43 4.12
N CYS A 106 -21.17 -29.35 4.90
CA CYS A 106 -22.53 -29.61 4.42
C CYS A 106 -22.94 -28.63 3.31
N LEU A 107 -22.73 -27.31 3.50
CA LEU A 107 -23.05 -26.29 2.49
C LEU A 107 -22.33 -26.56 1.16
N ASN A 108 -21.06 -26.96 1.23
CA ASN A 108 -20.28 -27.32 0.04
C ASN A 108 -20.82 -28.57 -0.65
N GLY A 109 -21.20 -29.60 0.11
CA GLY A 109 -21.86 -30.79 -0.44
C GLY A 109 -23.23 -30.51 -1.07
N ALA A 110 -23.94 -29.50 -0.57
CA ALA A 110 -25.24 -29.05 -1.09
C ALA A 110 -25.12 -28.06 -2.27
N ASN A 111 -23.90 -27.68 -2.68
CA ASN A 111 -23.63 -26.66 -3.69
C ASN A 111 -24.38 -25.35 -3.40
N TYR A 112 -24.31 -24.88 -2.15
CA TYR A 112 -25.04 -23.70 -1.68
C TYR A 112 -24.76 -22.47 -2.56
N LEU A 113 -25.84 -21.85 -3.06
CA LEU A 113 -25.81 -20.73 -4.03
C LEU A 113 -25.02 -21.02 -5.33
N GLY A 114 -24.87 -22.29 -5.69
CA GLY A 114 -24.11 -22.73 -6.86
C GLY A 114 -22.61 -22.86 -6.61
N TYR A 115 -22.16 -22.82 -5.35
CA TYR A 115 -20.76 -22.91 -4.98
C TYR A 115 -20.48 -24.04 -3.99
N ASN A 116 -19.26 -24.58 -4.07
CA ASN A 116 -18.75 -25.67 -3.23
C ASN A 116 -17.42 -25.33 -2.54
N ASP A 117 -17.05 -24.05 -2.53
CA ASP A 117 -15.81 -23.51 -1.99
C ASP A 117 -16.05 -22.57 -0.81
N TRP A 118 -17.17 -22.74 -0.10
CA TRP A 118 -17.45 -22.03 1.14
C TRP A 118 -16.47 -22.46 2.23
N ARG A 119 -16.10 -21.49 3.06
CA ARG A 119 -15.33 -21.68 4.27
C ARG A 119 -15.83 -20.78 5.37
N MET A 120 -15.38 -21.09 6.56
CA MET A 120 -15.51 -20.22 7.71
C MET A 120 -14.42 -19.14 7.62
N ALA A 121 -14.82 -17.88 7.69
CA ALA A 121 -13.89 -16.75 7.65
C ALA A 121 -12.96 -16.78 8.86
N ASN A 122 -11.70 -16.39 8.67
CA ASN A 122 -10.79 -16.17 9.79
C ASN A 122 -11.14 -14.84 10.51
N VAL A 123 -10.52 -14.59 11.66
CA VAL A 123 -10.89 -13.43 12.49
C VAL A 123 -10.63 -12.09 11.80
N ASN A 124 -9.58 -11.99 10.97
CA ASN A 124 -9.25 -10.76 10.25
C ASN A 124 -10.25 -10.48 9.12
N GLU A 125 -10.70 -11.53 8.43
CA GLU A 125 -11.73 -11.41 7.39
C GLU A 125 -13.10 -11.01 7.98
N LEU A 126 -13.49 -11.58 9.13
CA LEU A 126 -14.72 -11.16 9.82
C LEU A 126 -14.62 -9.72 10.34
N GLU A 127 -13.46 -9.31 10.87
CA GLU A 127 -13.25 -7.92 11.32
C GLU A 127 -13.44 -6.92 10.18
N SER A 128 -13.09 -7.32 8.95
CA SER A 128 -13.22 -6.45 7.78
C SER A 128 -14.67 -5.97 7.58
N LEU A 129 -15.67 -6.73 8.04
CA LEU A 129 -17.09 -6.37 8.02
C LEU A 129 -17.51 -5.42 9.15
N THR A 130 -16.58 -4.79 9.87
CA THR A 130 -16.90 -3.78 10.89
C THR A 130 -16.69 -2.35 10.41
N ASN A 131 -17.46 -1.42 11.00
CA ASN A 131 -17.41 0.01 10.77
C ASN A 131 -17.36 0.77 12.10
N ALA A 132 -16.25 1.43 12.40
CA ALA A 132 -16.05 2.19 13.63
C ALA A 132 -16.94 3.43 13.75
N GLN A 133 -17.54 3.90 12.64
CA GLN A 133 -18.51 4.99 12.64
C GLN A 133 -19.92 4.57 13.08
N GLU A 134 -20.19 3.26 13.08
CA GLU A 134 -21.52 2.72 13.32
C GLU A 134 -21.60 2.16 14.73
N SER A 135 -22.65 2.54 15.46
CA SER A 135 -22.85 2.07 16.83
C SER A 135 -23.26 0.60 16.89
N VAL A 136 -24.01 0.12 15.88
CA VAL A 136 -24.49 -1.27 15.80
C VAL A 136 -24.18 -1.85 14.43
N GLN A 137 -23.25 -2.81 14.38
CA GLN A 137 -22.73 -3.36 13.12
C GLN A 137 -23.82 -4.10 12.32
N SER A 138 -24.67 -4.87 12.99
CA SER A 138 -25.75 -5.64 12.35
C SER A 138 -26.76 -4.76 11.62
N THR A 139 -27.12 -3.61 12.22
CA THR A 139 -28.05 -2.63 11.66
C THR A 139 -27.44 -2.02 10.40
N TRP A 140 -26.16 -1.63 10.48
CA TRP A 140 -25.43 -1.09 9.34
C TRP A 140 -25.30 -2.11 8.20
N LEU A 141 -24.85 -3.33 8.48
CA LEU A 141 -24.71 -4.39 7.47
C LEU A 141 -26.06 -4.76 6.83
N SER A 142 -27.13 -4.79 7.62
CA SER A 142 -28.49 -5.00 7.09
C SER A 142 -28.90 -3.87 6.14
N ALA A 143 -28.57 -2.62 6.47
CA ALA A 143 -28.80 -1.47 5.59
C ALA A 143 -27.93 -1.51 4.32
N LYS A 144 -26.79 -2.22 4.34
CA LYS A 144 -25.94 -2.48 3.17
C LYS A 144 -26.40 -3.68 2.33
N GLY A 145 -27.51 -4.33 2.69
CA GLY A 145 -28.18 -5.34 1.88
C GLY A 145 -27.91 -6.79 2.29
N PHE A 146 -27.18 -7.02 3.39
CA PHE A 146 -27.10 -8.34 4.01
C PHE A 146 -28.42 -8.70 4.72
N ASN A 147 -28.69 -10.01 4.82
CA ASN A 147 -29.89 -10.55 5.45
C ASN A 147 -29.51 -11.36 6.69
N ASN A 148 -30.44 -11.43 7.66
CA ASN A 148 -30.28 -12.23 8.88
C ASN A 148 -28.95 -11.95 9.62
N VAL A 149 -28.53 -10.68 9.63
CA VAL A 149 -27.42 -10.22 10.47
C VAL A 149 -27.96 -10.03 11.88
N ARG A 150 -27.70 -10.99 12.76
CA ARG A 150 -28.10 -10.97 14.17
C ARG A 150 -27.15 -10.13 15.03
N ASN A 151 -27.70 -9.52 16.10
CA ASN A 151 -26.96 -8.90 17.20
C ASN A 151 -26.30 -9.97 18.07
N ASP A 152 -25.28 -10.64 17.56
CA ASP A 152 -24.63 -11.77 18.21
C ASP A 152 -23.14 -11.82 17.84
N ASN A 153 -22.42 -12.75 18.46
CA ASN A 153 -21.08 -13.12 18.09
C ASN A 153 -21.08 -14.08 16.90
N TYR A 154 -20.14 -13.87 15.99
CA TYR A 154 -19.92 -14.74 14.84
C TYR A 154 -18.61 -15.48 15.03
N TRP A 155 -18.67 -16.81 14.88
CA TRP A 155 -17.47 -17.61 14.95
C TRP A 155 -16.53 -17.32 13.79
N SER A 156 -15.25 -17.16 14.10
CA SER A 156 -14.17 -17.29 13.12
C SER A 156 -13.59 -18.72 13.09
N SER A 157 -12.86 -19.05 12.04
CA SER A 157 -12.07 -20.29 11.93
C SER A 157 -10.77 -20.25 12.75
N THR A 158 -10.43 -19.12 13.37
CA THR A 158 -9.17 -18.95 14.12
C THR A 158 -9.32 -19.46 15.54
N THR A 159 -8.54 -20.47 15.93
CA THR A 159 -8.50 -20.98 17.31
C THR A 159 -7.69 -20.03 18.21
N SER A 160 -8.02 -19.92 19.49
CA SER A 160 -7.18 -19.15 20.42
C SER A 160 -5.89 -19.92 20.75
N ALA A 161 -4.74 -19.27 20.54
CA ALA A 161 -3.44 -19.84 20.94
C ALA A 161 -3.23 -19.83 22.46
N SER A 162 -3.96 -18.99 23.22
CA SER A 162 -3.88 -18.97 24.69
C SER A 162 -4.66 -20.12 25.33
N ASP A 163 -5.75 -20.55 24.70
CA ASP A 163 -6.61 -21.63 25.16
C ASP A 163 -7.32 -22.27 23.97
N THR A 164 -6.91 -23.48 23.59
CA THR A 164 -7.41 -24.17 22.40
C THR A 164 -8.86 -24.65 22.54
N SER A 165 -9.43 -24.61 23.76
CA SER A 165 -10.87 -24.82 23.99
C SER A 165 -11.71 -23.62 23.55
N HIS A 166 -11.06 -22.50 23.19
CA HIS A 166 -11.71 -21.30 22.68
C HIS A 166 -11.36 -21.03 21.22
N ALA A 167 -12.22 -20.29 20.53
CA ALA A 167 -11.97 -19.73 19.21
C ALA A 167 -12.31 -18.24 19.19
N TRP A 168 -11.74 -17.50 18.24
CA TRP A 168 -12.00 -16.07 18.08
C TRP A 168 -13.40 -15.83 17.52
N VAL A 169 -14.04 -14.79 18.02
CA VAL A 169 -15.35 -14.30 17.58
C VAL A 169 -15.27 -12.80 17.29
N VAL A 170 -16.13 -12.35 16.38
CA VAL A 170 -16.37 -10.93 16.13
C VAL A 170 -17.83 -10.62 16.47
N SER A 171 -18.03 -9.61 17.32
CA SER A 171 -19.36 -9.14 17.73
C SER A 171 -19.98 -8.29 16.63
N ALA A 172 -21.14 -8.70 16.10
CA ALA A 172 -21.93 -7.86 15.19
C ALA A 172 -22.79 -6.81 15.93
N VAL A 173 -22.57 -6.64 17.24
CA VAL A 173 -23.14 -5.52 18.00
C VAL A 173 -22.18 -4.35 17.88
N ASP A 174 -21.01 -4.43 18.50
CA ASP A 174 -20.09 -3.32 18.71
C ASP A 174 -18.76 -3.48 17.96
N GLY A 175 -18.52 -4.61 17.29
CA GLY A 175 -17.29 -4.90 16.55
C GLY A 175 -16.15 -5.42 17.42
N VAL A 176 -16.40 -5.75 18.70
CA VAL A 176 -15.37 -6.28 19.62
C VAL A 176 -14.90 -7.67 19.16
N ILE A 177 -13.59 -7.89 19.27
CA ILE A 177 -12.93 -9.16 18.94
C ILE A 177 -12.41 -9.79 20.23
N HIS A 178 -12.94 -10.96 20.55
CA HIS A 178 -12.59 -11.71 21.75
C HIS A 178 -12.71 -13.22 21.51
N THR A 179 -12.45 -14.03 22.52
CA THR A 179 -12.52 -15.49 22.42
C THR A 179 -13.80 -16.02 23.06
N GLY A 180 -14.44 -17.00 22.41
CA GLY A 180 -15.58 -17.76 22.94
C GLY A 180 -15.25 -19.23 23.15
N VAL A 181 -15.88 -19.86 24.14
CA VAL A 181 -15.78 -21.29 24.46
C VAL A 181 -16.40 -22.12 23.33
N LYS A 182 -15.66 -23.08 22.73
CA LYS A 182 -16.07 -23.77 21.49
C LYS A 182 -17.38 -24.55 21.61
N GLU A 183 -17.81 -24.89 22.81
CA GLU A 183 -19.04 -25.63 23.10
C GLU A 183 -20.33 -24.81 22.93
N ILE A 184 -20.26 -23.47 22.91
CA ILE A 184 -21.46 -22.62 22.80
C ILE A 184 -21.94 -22.51 21.34
N GLY A 185 -23.25 -22.41 21.15
CA GLY A 185 -23.84 -22.20 19.83
C GLY A 185 -23.76 -20.74 19.39
N LEU A 186 -23.11 -20.45 18.26
CA LEU A 186 -23.07 -19.10 17.66
C LEU A 186 -23.36 -19.14 16.15
N CYS A 187 -23.48 -17.94 15.56
CA CYS A 187 -23.61 -17.72 14.13
C CYS A 187 -22.32 -18.07 13.36
N VAL A 188 -22.49 -18.48 12.10
CA VAL A 188 -21.42 -18.74 11.13
C VAL A 188 -21.76 -17.97 9.88
N TRP A 189 -20.82 -17.14 9.40
CA TRP A 189 -20.96 -16.38 8.16
C TRP A 189 -20.05 -16.98 7.08
N PRO A 190 -20.62 -17.72 6.11
CA PRO A 190 -19.85 -18.28 5.00
C PRO A 190 -19.19 -17.21 4.14
N VAL A 191 -17.89 -17.40 3.88
CA VAL A 191 -17.11 -16.66 2.88
C VAL A 191 -16.54 -17.65 1.88
N ARG A 192 -16.33 -17.24 0.63
CA ARG A 192 -15.74 -18.10 -0.40
C ARG A 192 -14.21 -18.21 -0.26
N SER A 193 -13.67 -19.32 -0.75
CA SER A 193 -12.23 -19.57 -0.84
C SER A 193 -11.59 -18.82 -2.02
N GLY A 194 -12.32 -18.63 -3.12
CA GLY A 194 -11.93 -17.72 -4.20
C GLY A 194 -12.52 -16.33 -4.05
N GLY A 195 -11.69 -15.28 -4.17
CA GLY A 195 -12.16 -13.91 -4.37
C GLY A 195 -12.86 -13.73 -5.72
N SER A 196 -13.43 -12.55 -5.99
CA SER A 196 -14.17 -12.28 -7.22
C SER A 196 -13.35 -12.32 -8.54
N GLY A 197 -12.05 -12.62 -8.47
CA GLY A 197 -11.09 -12.49 -9.57
C GLY A 197 -10.51 -11.07 -9.69
N ALA A 198 -11.17 -10.07 -9.09
CA ALA A 198 -10.60 -8.78 -8.74
C ALA A 198 -10.30 -8.77 -7.23
N PHE A 199 -9.04 -8.57 -6.86
CA PHE A 199 -8.69 -8.30 -5.47
C PHE A 199 -9.11 -6.87 -5.14
N GLY A 200 -9.79 -6.69 -4.01
CA GLY A 200 -10.10 -5.34 -3.53
C GLY A 200 -8.84 -4.67 -2.96
N ASP A 201 -8.87 -3.35 -2.89
CA ASP A 201 -7.74 -2.49 -2.51
C ASP A 201 -7.22 -2.72 -1.06
N ALA A 202 -7.94 -3.51 -0.24
CA ALA A 202 -7.57 -3.81 1.14
C ALA A 202 -7.86 -5.29 1.50
N LEU A 203 -7.18 -6.21 0.81
CA LEU A 203 -7.24 -7.65 1.10
C LEU A 203 -6.83 -7.95 2.56
N PRO A 204 -7.67 -8.63 3.36
CA PRO A 204 -7.28 -9.02 4.72
C PRO A 204 -6.04 -9.92 4.77
N TRP A 205 -5.17 -9.68 5.74
CA TRP A 205 -3.97 -10.48 5.96
C TRP A 205 -4.27 -11.76 6.72
N SER A 206 -3.43 -12.77 6.53
CA SER A 206 -3.45 -13.99 7.32
C SER A 206 -3.17 -13.70 8.80
N THR A 207 -3.68 -14.55 9.68
CA THR A 207 -3.65 -14.31 11.14
C THR A 207 -2.32 -14.67 11.82
N GLY A 208 -1.38 -15.25 11.09
CA GLY A 208 -0.16 -15.86 11.63
C GLY A 208 -0.36 -17.28 12.20
N GLN A 209 -1.61 -17.75 12.33
CA GLN A 209 -1.89 -19.10 12.82
C GLN A 209 -1.45 -20.16 11.80
N THR A 210 -0.51 -21.02 12.21
CA THR A 210 0.00 -22.13 11.38
C THR A 210 -0.36 -23.51 11.92
N ALA A 211 -0.77 -23.59 13.19
CA ALA A 211 -1.19 -24.82 13.84
C ALA A 211 -2.63 -25.16 13.47
N THR A 212 -2.84 -26.38 12.96
CA THR A 212 -4.16 -26.94 12.64
C THR A 212 -4.72 -27.66 13.86
N TYR A 213 -5.93 -27.27 14.28
CA TYR A 213 -6.69 -27.85 15.38
C TYR A 213 -7.90 -28.65 14.87
N ALA A 214 -8.44 -28.30 13.70
CA ALA A 214 -9.48 -29.06 13.00
C ALA A 214 -9.38 -28.87 11.47
N ALA A 215 -9.94 -29.80 10.70
CA ALA A 215 -10.01 -29.65 9.26
C ALA A 215 -10.89 -28.44 8.87
N GLY A 216 -10.38 -27.57 7.99
CA GLY A 216 -11.07 -26.35 7.56
C GLY A 216 -10.93 -25.16 8.49
N ASP A 217 -10.10 -25.26 9.54
CA ASP A 217 -9.74 -24.13 10.40
C ASP A 217 -8.71 -23.19 9.76
N ASP A 218 -8.42 -22.09 10.44
CA ASP A 218 -7.50 -21.06 9.95
C ASP A 218 -6.05 -21.57 9.82
N GLY A 219 -5.58 -22.45 10.72
CA GLY A 219 -4.25 -23.04 10.61
C GLY A 219 -4.08 -23.99 9.42
N ALA A 220 -5.16 -24.68 9.02
CA ALA A 220 -5.22 -25.52 7.83
C ALA A 220 -5.33 -24.70 6.53
N LEU A 221 -6.16 -23.65 6.51
CA LEU A 221 -6.45 -22.88 5.30
C LEU A 221 -5.51 -21.70 5.08
N ARG A 222 -5.03 -21.08 6.17
CA ARG A 222 -4.13 -19.92 6.19
C ARG A 222 -4.57 -18.81 5.24
N SER A 223 -5.88 -18.53 5.23
CA SER A 223 -6.49 -17.58 4.30
C SER A 223 -6.02 -16.15 4.56
N GLY A 224 -6.08 -15.32 3.52
CA GLY A 224 -5.61 -13.93 3.54
C GLY A 224 -4.18 -13.77 3.01
N ALA A 225 -3.73 -12.52 2.93
CA ALA A 225 -2.38 -12.21 2.45
C ALA A 225 -1.30 -12.85 3.35
N THR A 226 -0.35 -13.53 2.72
CA THR A 226 0.75 -14.21 3.42
C THR A 226 1.74 -13.18 3.95
N TRP A 227 2.26 -13.41 5.15
CA TRP A 227 3.26 -12.51 5.73
C TRP A 227 4.60 -12.60 4.98
N PRO A 228 5.28 -11.47 4.74
CA PRO A 228 6.64 -11.47 4.22
C PRO A 228 7.62 -12.09 5.21
N THR A 229 8.77 -12.54 4.70
CA THR A 229 9.90 -13.03 5.49
C THR A 229 11.16 -12.27 5.06
N PRO A 230 11.70 -11.35 5.90
CA PRO A 230 11.23 -11.01 7.25
C PRO A 230 9.92 -10.21 7.24
N ARG A 231 9.13 -10.34 8.32
CA ARG A 231 7.91 -9.52 8.51
C ARG A 231 8.26 -8.07 8.87
N PHE A 232 9.26 -7.92 9.72
CA PHE A 232 9.70 -6.62 10.24
C PHE A 232 11.17 -6.43 9.93
N THR A 233 11.52 -5.25 9.40
CA THR A 233 12.90 -4.85 9.12
C THR A 233 13.31 -3.75 10.10
N ASP A 234 14.45 -3.93 10.77
CA ASP A 234 15.05 -2.92 11.63
C ASP A 234 15.78 -1.90 10.76
N ALA A 235 15.33 -0.64 10.78
CA ALA A 235 15.95 0.43 10.00
C ALA A 235 17.27 0.94 10.63
N ASN A 236 17.64 0.45 11.83
CA ASN A 236 18.83 0.85 12.59
C ASN A 236 18.88 2.34 13.00
N ASP A 237 17.79 3.07 12.84
CA ASP A 237 17.60 4.47 13.26
C ASP A 237 16.71 4.60 14.52
N GLY A 238 16.24 3.47 15.05
CA GLY A 238 15.27 3.42 16.14
C GLY A 238 13.82 3.20 15.67
N THR A 239 13.61 2.99 14.38
CA THR A 239 12.33 2.60 13.79
C THR A 239 12.36 1.17 13.23
N VAL A 240 11.18 0.64 12.92
CA VAL A 240 10.97 -0.69 12.38
C VAL A 240 9.94 -0.60 11.25
N ALA A 241 10.34 -1.01 10.06
CA ALA A 241 9.42 -1.14 8.93
C ALA A 241 8.64 -2.46 9.03
N ASP A 242 7.31 -2.39 8.90
CA ASP A 242 6.44 -3.55 8.74
C ASP A 242 6.27 -3.86 7.25
N ASN A 243 7.02 -4.83 6.74
CA ASN A 243 7.00 -5.22 5.33
C ASN A 243 5.63 -5.74 4.89
N LEU A 244 4.77 -6.15 5.83
CA LEU A 244 3.40 -6.54 5.50
C LEU A 244 2.56 -5.32 5.15
N THR A 245 2.69 -4.20 5.85
CA THR A 245 1.74 -3.08 5.73
C THR A 245 2.36 -1.80 5.15
N GLY A 246 3.68 -1.77 5.02
CA GLY A 246 4.44 -0.56 4.69
C GLY A 246 4.46 0.48 5.81
N LEU A 247 3.92 0.18 6.99
CA LEU A 247 3.93 1.11 8.13
C LEU A 247 5.30 1.13 8.81
N VAL A 248 5.73 2.30 9.27
CA VAL A 248 6.94 2.47 10.07
C VAL A 248 6.57 2.71 11.53
N TRP A 249 7.07 1.85 12.40
CA TRP A 249 6.78 1.85 13.83
C TRP A 249 8.00 2.30 14.61
N SER A 250 7.78 2.94 15.75
CA SER A 250 8.86 3.11 16.72
C SER A 250 9.34 1.75 17.22
N LYS A 251 10.66 1.58 17.33
CA LYS A 251 11.27 0.32 17.80
C LYS A 251 10.97 0.06 19.26
N ASP A 252 10.98 1.11 20.09
CA ASP A 252 10.52 1.05 21.48
C ASP A 252 9.00 1.04 21.51
N ALA A 253 8.42 -0.14 21.73
CA ALA A 253 6.99 -0.35 21.70
C ALA A 253 6.25 0.26 22.89
N ASN A 254 6.92 0.69 23.96
CA ASN A 254 6.29 0.95 25.26
C ASN A 254 6.39 2.43 25.71
N THR A 255 5.63 3.30 25.03
CA THR A 255 5.55 4.75 25.29
C THR A 255 6.96 5.37 25.41
N PRO A 256 7.71 5.51 24.30
CA PRO A 256 9.12 5.88 24.32
C PRO A 256 9.49 7.17 25.09
N VAL A 257 10.75 7.32 25.47
CA VAL A 257 11.21 8.51 26.19
C VAL A 257 12.10 9.37 25.31
N THR A 258 11.80 10.67 25.20
CA THR A 258 12.66 11.65 24.55
C THR A 258 12.46 13.04 25.13
N GLY A 259 13.55 13.74 25.46
CA GLY A 259 13.49 15.09 26.03
C GLY A 259 12.53 15.20 27.22
N THR A 260 11.51 16.05 27.09
CA THR A 260 10.44 16.24 28.09
C THR A 260 9.28 15.26 27.96
N CYS A 261 9.24 14.48 26.88
CA CYS A 261 8.22 13.47 26.61
C CYS A 261 8.58 12.20 27.39
N THR A 262 8.03 12.08 28.59
CA THR A 262 8.26 10.92 29.48
C THR A 262 7.35 9.74 29.13
N GLY A 263 7.82 8.53 29.34
CA GLY A 263 7.06 7.30 29.09
C GLY A 263 6.27 6.85 30.32
N SER A 264 4.96 6.62 30.17
CA SER A 264 4.11 5.98 31.18
C SER A 264 2.79 5.54 30.56
N ASP A 265 2.00 4.74 31.28
CA ASP A 265 0.59 4.53 30.96
C ASP A 265 -0.15 5.88 31.05
N ARG A 266 -1.02 6.17 30.08
CA ARG A 266 -1.66 7.48 29.89
C ARG A 266 -3.12 7.36 29.49
N SER A 267 -3.93 8.33 29.89
CA SER A 267 -5.31 8.46 29.40
C SER A 267 -5.33 8.62 27.89
N TRP A 268 -6.45 8.33 27.23
CA TRP A 268 -6.52 8.39 25.77
C TRP A 268 -6.22 9.79 25.22
N GLN A 269 -6.73 10.84 25.88
CA GLN A 269 -6.43 12.23 25.52
C GLN A 269 -4.94 12.55 25.73
N ALA A 270 -4.36 12.11 26.84
CA ALA A 270 -2.94 12.28 27.11
C ALA A 270 -2.04 11.46 26.17
N ALA A 271 -2.55 10.38 25.57
CA ALA A 271 -1.85 9.63 24.53
C ALA A 271 -1.73 10.44 23.24
N LEU A 272 -2.82 11.09 22.79
CA LEU A 272 -2.80 11.99 21.62
C LEU A 272 -1.88 13.20 21.82
N GLU A 273 -1.92 13.79 23.02
CA GLU A 273 -1.01 14.89 23.39
C GLU A 273 0.44 14.43 23.47
N TYR A 274 0.67 13.20 23.93
CA TYR A 274 2.00 12.63 24.02
C TYR A 274 2.63 12.41 22.63
N VAL A 275 1.88 11.96 21.62
CA VAL A 275 2.43 11.91 20.24
C VAL A 275 2.71 13.31 19.68
N SER A 276 1.93 14.32 20.05
CA SER A 276 2.26 15.72 19.75
C SER A 276 3.57 16.17 20.40
N CYS A 277 3.84 15.71 21.64
CA CYS A 277 5.13 15.94 22.29
C CYS A 277 6.28 15.28 21.52
N LEU A 278 6.14 14.02 21.10
CA LEU A 278 7.15 13.33 20.29
C LEU A 278 7.48 14.11 19.01
N ASN A 279 6.44 14.64 18.36
CA ASN A 279 6.61 15.43 17.14
C ASN A 279 7.33 16.75 17.40
N GLY A 280 6.97 17.46 18.47
CA GLY A 280 7.66 18.68 18.89
C GLY A 280 9.12 18.44 19.31
N ALA A 281 9.43 17.24 19.78
CA ALA A 281 10.79 16.83 20.17
C ALA A 281 11.61 16.25 19.00
N ASN A 282 11.04 16.16 17.80
CA ASN A 282 11.63 15.49 16.64
C ASN A 282 12.16 14.08 16.99
N TYR A 283 11.32 13.29 17.67
CA TYR A 283 11.69 11.97 18.19
C TYR A 283 12.26 11.09 17.07
N LEU A 284 13.49 10.60 17.25
CA LEU A 284 14.23 9.80 16.25
C LEU A 284 14.48 10.52 14.91
N GLY A 285 14.44 11.86 14.87
CA GLY A 285 14.56 12.63 13.63
C GLY A 285 13.21 12.96 12.98
N TYR A 286 12.12 12.49 13.58
CA TYR A 286 10.80 12.43 12.97
C TYR A 286 9.76 13.28 13.71
N ASN A 287 8.86 13.92 12.95
CA ASN A 287 7.82 14.80 13.48
C ASN A 287 6.37 14.49 13.04
N ASP A 288 6.15 13.34 12.39
CA ASP A 288 4.83 12.92 11.91
C ASP A 288 4.18 11.81 12.77
N TRP A 289 4.75 11.48 13.93
CA TRP A 289 4.26 10.40 14.77
C TRP A 289 2.79 10.60 15.14
N ARG A 290 2.06 9.49 15.11
CA ARG A 290 0.64 9.43 15.47
C ARG A 290 0.33 8.17 16.26
N LEU A 291 -0.83 8.21 16.90
CA LEU A 291 -1.41 7.03 17.53
C LEU A 291 -2.06 6.19 16.42
N PRO A 292 -1.72 4.90 16.26
CA PRO A 292 -2.29 4.05 15.22
C PRO A 292 -3.80 3.90 15.41
N ASN A 293 -4.56 3.76 14.33
CA ASN A 293 -5.96 3.38 14.44
C ASN A 293 -6.09 1.89 14.82
N LYS A 294 -7.31 1.42 15.14
CA LYS A 294 -7.50 0.05 15.63
C LYS A 294 -7.03 -1.03 14.64
N LYS A 295 -7.09 -0.76 13.33
CA LYS A 295 -6.72 -1.72 12.28
C LYS A 295 -5.20 -1.80 12.10
N GLU A 296 -4.52 -0.66 12.15
CA GLU A 296 -3.06 -0.59 12.11
C GLU A 296 -2.45 -1.27 13.33
N LEU A 297 -2.98 -1.01 14.53
CA LEU A 297 -2.47 -1.66 15.73
C LEU A 297 -2.80 -3.16 15.76
N MET A 298 -3.97 -3.56 15.25
CA MET A 298 -4.35 -4.97 15.10
C MET A 298 -3.49 -5.69 14.06
N SER A 299 -2.95 -5.00 13.05
CA SER A 299 -2.11 -5.65 12.03
C SER A 299 -0.88 -6.30 12.64
N LEU A 300 -0.33 -5.74 13.73
CA LEU A 300 0.82 -6.29 14.48
C LEU A 300 0.55 -7.68 15.07
N VAL A 301 -0.71 -8.02 15.33
CA VAL A 301 -1.10 -9.21 16.10
C VAL A 301 -0.83 -10.52 15.34
N ASP A 302 -0.12 -11.43 16.00
CA ASP A 302 0.03 -12.84 15.63
C ASP A 302 -0.88 -13.74 16.46
N ARG A 303 -1.97 -14.23 15.86
CA ARG A 303 -2.97 -15.09 16.53
C ARG A 303 -2.47 -16.51 16.77
N GLY A 304 -1.32 -16.89 16.23
CA GLY A 304 -0.63 -18.13 16.55
C GLY A 304 0.22 -18.06 17.82
N ARG A 305 0.31 -16.87 18.46
CA ARG A 305 1.25 -16.61 19.55
C ARG A 305 0.59 -15.88 20.71
N VAL A 306 1.22 -15.98 21.87
CA VAL A 306 0.79 -15.35 23.11
C VAL A 306 2.01 -14.87 23.90
N ASN A 307 1.85 -13.77 24.63
CA ASN A 307 2.85 -13.22 25.53
C ASN A 307 4.28 -13.03 24.92
N PRO A 308 4.47 -12.09 23.98
CA PRO A 308 3.46 -11.28 23.29
C PRO A 308 2.94 -11.95 22.01
N ALA A 309 1.72 -11.59 21.61
CA ALA A 309 1.07 -11.98 20.35
C ALA A 309 1.63 -11.18 19.15
N ILE A 310 2.94 -11.22 18.94
CA ILE A 310 3.65 -10.61 17.79
C ILE A 310 4.55 -11.66 17.13
N ALA A 311 4.77 -11.55 15.83
CA ALA A 311 5.61 -12.47 15.06
C ALA A 311 7.00 -12.68 15.68
N SER A 312 7.53 -13.90 15.57
CA SER A 312 8.85 -14.25 16.11
C SER A 312 9.98 -13.52 15.40
N GLY A 313 11.04 -13.20 16.14
CA GLY A 313 12.22 -12.55 15.56
C GLY A 313 11.98 -11.09 15.17
N ASN A 314 10.90 -10.47 15.69
CA ASN A 314 10.69 -9.04 15.50
C ASN A 314 11.81 -8.22 16.18
N PRO A 315 12.20 -7.07 15.60
CA PRO A 315 13.27 -6.22 16.12
C PRO A 315 12.81 -5.24 17.20
N PHE A 316 11.53 -5.27 17.60
CA PHE A 316 10.99 -4.34 18.59
C PHE A 316 11.59 -4.55 19.98
N THR A 317 11.74 -3.45 20.72
CA THR A 317 12.19 -3.44 22.11
C THR A 317 11.04 -3.04 23.03
N ASN A 318 11.14 -3.45 24.30
CA ASN A 318 10.14 -3.17 25.34
C ASN A 318 8.70 -3.59 25.00
N VAL A 319 8.50 -4.55 24.08
CA VAL A 319 7.17 -5.08 23.77
C VAL A 319 6.54 -5.65 25.04
N ASN A 320 5.56 -4.94 25.60
CA ASN A 320 4.84 -5.35 26.78
C ASN A 320 3.57 -6.12 26.37
N ALA A 321 3.36 -7.31 26.92
CA ALA A 321 2.15 -8.10 26.73
C ALA A 321 0.97 -7.46 27.51
N ASN A 322 0.43 -6.36 26.98
CA ASN A 322 -0.62 -5.56 27.61
C ASN A 322 -1.43 -4.81 26.54
N ASN A 323 -2.31 -3.92 26.99
CA ASN A 323 -3.18 -3.11 26.16
C ASN A 323 -2.50 -1.82 25.68
N TYR A 324 -2.69 -1.55 24.39
CA TYR A 324 -2.21 -0.35 23.72
C TYR A 324 -3.39 0.45 23.18
N TRP A 325 -3.35 1.76 23.36
CA TRP A 325 -4.34 2.66 22.80
C TRP A 325 -4.27 2.68 21.29
N SER A 326 -5.45 2.68 20.65
CA SER A 326 -5.60 3.17 19.29
C SER A 326 -6.22 4.57 19.28
N SER A 327 -6.10 5.27 18.14
CA SER A 327 -6.75 6.56 17.89
C SER A 327 -8.24 6.44 17.57
N SER A 328 -8.79 5.22 17.48
CA SER A 328 -10.19 5.00 17.14
C SER A 328 -11.09 5.11 18.38
N THR A 329 -12.13 5.95 18.30
CA THR A 329 -13.24 5.98 19.28
C THR A 329 -14.36 5.03 18.84
N THR A 330 -15.12 4.41 19.74
CA THR A 330 -16.32 3.67 19.32
C THR A 330 -17.50 4.61 19.13
N ALA A 331 -18.30 4.39 18.07
CA ALA A 331 -19.55 5.10 17.87
C ALA A 331 -20.65 4.67 18.85
N TYR A 332 -20.51 3.52 19.50
CA TYR A 332 -21.46 3.03 20.51
C TYR A 332 -21.47 3.90 21.78
N ASP A 333 -20.29 4.31 22.24
CA ASP A 333 -20.08 5.16 23.41
C ASP A 333 -18.82 6.03 23.23
N SER A 334 -18.99 7.35 23.12
CA SER A 334 -17.88 8.28 22.92
C SER A 334 -16.92 8.41 24.11
N TYR A 335 -17.31 7.92 25.30
CA TYR A 335 -16.47 7.93 26.50
C TYR A 335 -15.41 6.83 26.53
N VAL A 336 -15.50 5.86 25.62
CA VAL A 336 -14.53 4.75 25.50
C VAL A 336 -13.82 4.79 24.15
N ALA A 337 -12.61 4.23 24.10
CA ALA A 337 -11.82 4.11 22.87
C ALA A 337 -11.32 2.67 22.69
N TRP A 338 -10.92 2.35 21.46
CA TRP A 338 -10.44 1.02 21.09
C TRP A 338 -9.00 0.78 21.58
N LEU A 339 -8.78 -0.44 22.07
CA LEU A 339 -7.52 -0.98 22.56
C LEU A 339 -7.22 -2.28 21.81
N VAL A 340 -5.93 -2.57 21.62
CA VAL A 340 -5.44 -3.89 21.20
C VAL A 340 -4.61 -4.48 22.32
N ASP A 341 -4.96 -5.70 22.72
CA ASP A 341 -4.23 -6.48 23.71
C ASP A 341 -3.10 -7.27 23.02
N ILE A 342 -1.85 -6.91 23.27
CA ILE A 342 -0.67 -7.62 22.73
C ILE A 342 -0.31 -8.86 23.56
N ASN A 343 -1.03 -9.17 24.63
CA ASN A 343 -0.86 -10.47 25.30
C ASN A 343 -1.48 -11.62 24.50
N GLY A 344 -2.73 -11.47 24.05
CA GLY A 344 -3.46 -12.53 23.32
C GLY A 344 -4.09 -12.09 21.99
N GLY A 345 -4.12 -10.81 21.67
CA GLY A 345 -4.64 -10.28 20.41
C GLY A 345 -6.07 -9.73 20.46
N SER A 346 -6.73 -9.69 21.63
CA SER A 346 -8.10 -9.17 21.74
C SER A 346 -8.17 -7.70 21.32
N VAL A 347 -9.26 -7.31 20.64
CA VAL A 347 -9.52 -5.93 20.23
C VAL A 347 -10.82 -5.49 20.87
N TRP A 348 -10.74 -4.56 21.82
CA TRP A 348 -11.84 -4.25 22.73
C TRP A 348 -11.83 -2.76 23.10
N VAL A 349 -12.78 -2.32 23.93
CA VAL A 349 -12.93 -0.90 24.28
C VAL A 349 -12.83 -0.67 25.79
N ASN A 350 -12.28 0.46 26.20
CA ASN A 350 -12.32 0.87 27.60
C ASN A 350 -12.39 2.39 27.78
N SER A 351 -12.72 2.83 28.99
CA SER A 351 -12.82 4.24 29.37
C SER A 351 -11.56 5.01 28.99
N LYS A 352 -11.74 6.13 28.30
CA LYS A 352 -10.67 7.07 27.94
C LYS A 352 -9.92 7.65 29.15
N SER A 353 -10.47 7.49 30.37
CA SER A 353 -9.84 7.93 31.62
C SER A 353 -8.73 7.00 32.13
N TYR A 354 -8.68 5.74 31.67
CA TYR A 354 -7.68 4.77 32.11
C TYR A 354 -6.33 4.93 31.41
N GLY A 355 -5.27 4.60 32.13
CA GLY A 355 -3.89 4.63 31.63
C GLY A 355 -3.56 3.38 30.81
N TYR A 356 -3.20 3.55 29.55
CA TYR A 356 -2.65 2.49 28.69
C TYR A 356 -1.45 2.99 27.88
N ARG A 357 -0.79 2.05 27.20
CA ARG A 357 0.45 2.28 26.46
C ARG A 357 0.21 2.91 25.11
N VAL A 358 1.23 3.60 24.61
CA VAL A 358 1.26 4.17 23.28
C VAL A 358 2.38 3.48 22.50
N TRP A 359 2.04 2.94 21.34
CA TRP A 359 3.00 2.48 20.36
C TRP A 359 2.92 3.40 19.14
N PRO A 360 3.80 4.40 19.04
CA PRO A 360 3.78 5.34 17.92
C PRO A 360 4.03 4.66 16.58
N VAL A 361 3.23 5.05 15.59
CA VAL A 361 3.41 4.77 14.17
C VAL A 361 3.64 6.09 13.43
N ARG A 362 4.41 6.08 12.34
CA ARG A 362 4.63 7.25 11.49
C ARG A 362 3.36 7.63 10.72
N GLY A 363 3.28 8.90 10.32
CA GLY A 363 2.30 9.45 9.38
C GLY A 363 2.47 8.87 7.99
N GLY A 364 3.71 8.88 7.49
CA GLY A 364 4.10 8.26 6.22
C GLY A 364 4.13 6.73 6.27
N ARG A 365 3.80 6.10 5.14
CA ARG A 365 4.23 4.74 4.81
C ARG A 365 5.69 4.79 4.35
N VAL A 366 6.39 3.65 4.33
CA VAL A 366 7.65 3.54 3.57
C VAL A 366 7.36 4.07 2.17
N TYR A 367 8.00 5.19 1.89
CA TYR A 367 7.65 6.05 0.79
C TYR A 367 8.13 5.40 -0.51
N LYS A 368 7.20 4.82 -1.30
CA LYS A 368 7.51 4.14 -2.58
C LYS A 368 7.66 5.10 -3.77
N GLY A 369 7.78 6.42 -3.55
CA GLY A 369 7.97 7.40 -4.63
C GLY A 369 9.43 7.47 -5.10
N ALA A 370 10.37 7.25 -4.19
CA ALA A 370 11.79 7.29 -4.47
C ALA A 370 12.31 5.91 -4.95
N PRO A 371 13.27 5.87 -5.89
CA PRO A 371 13.83 4.61 -6.35
C PRO A 371 14.77 4.01 -5.30
N ASP A 372 14.27 3.20 -4.35
CA ASP A 372 15.08 2.37 -3.45
C ASP A 372 15.39 1.03 -4.14
N PHE A 373 16.64 0.74 -4.48
CA PHE A 373 17.01 -0.48 -5.19
C PHE A 373 17.39 -1.63 -4.24
N ASN A 374 17.74 -1.36 -2.99
CA ASN A 374 18.27 -2.37 -2.05
C ASN A 374 17.28 -2.74 -0.92
N GLY A 375 16.18 -1.99 -0.77
CA GLY A 375 15.12 -2.18 0.23
C GLY A 375 15.50 -1.71 1.63
N ASP A 376 16.46 -0.80 1.76
CA ASP A 376 16.91 -0.25 3.05
C ASP A 376 16.08 0.96 3.52
N GLY A 377 15.14 1.41 2.69
CA GLY A 377 14.25 2.54 2.96
C GLY A 377 14.80 3.88 2.48
N ASN A 378 16.05 3.95 2.04
CA ASN A 378 16.62 5.15 1.41
C ASN A 378 16.47 5.06 -0.11
N GLY A 379 16.12 6.17 -0.73
CA GLY A 379 16.20 6.33 -2.18
C GLY A 379 17.65 6.20 -2.65
N ASP A 380 17.83 5.60 -3.82
CA ASP A 380 19.11 5.36 -4.45
C ASP A 380 19.21 6.10 -5.80
N VAL A 381 20.41 6.21 -6.35
CA VAL A 381 20.64 6.95 -7.60
C VAL A 381 21.13 6.03 -8.71
N LEU A 382 20.31 5.85 -9.75
CA LEU A 382 20.71 5.16 -10.97
C LEU A 382 21.32 6.17 -11.96
N TRP A 383 22.49 5.85 -12.48
CA TRP A 383 23.26 6.68 -13.39
C TRP A 383 23.40 6.03 -14.76
N ARG A 384 23.35 6.84 -15.82
CA ARG A 384 23.70 6.42 -17.17
C ARG A 384 24.73 7.34 -17.79
N ASP A 385 25.82 6.75 -18.26
CA ASP A 385 26.75 7.41 -19.17
C ASP A 385 26.13 7.45 -20.57
N THR A 386 25.82 8.64 -21.04
CA THR A 386 25.22 8.86 -22.37
C THR A 386 26.19 8.66 -23.53
N ALA A 387 27.50 8.64 -23.28
CA ALA A 387 28.52 8.43 -24.30
C ALA A 387 28.87 6.94 -24.47
N THR A 388 28.96 6.19 -23.37
CA THR A 388 29.33 4.77 -23.42
C THR A 388 28.16 3.81 -23.30
N GLY A 389 27.03 4.27 -22.73
CA GLY A 389 25.90 3.40 -22.39
C GLY A 389 26.10 2.64 -21.07
N ASP A 390 27.13 2.97 -20.30
CA ASP A 390 27.35 2.35 -18.99
C ASP A 390 26.28 2.75 -17.99
N ILE A 391 25.88 1.79 -17.15
CA ILE A 391 24.90 1.98 -16.07
C ILE A 391 25.61 1.74 -14.75
N ALA A 392 25.51 2.70 -13.85
CA ALA A 392 26.05 2.63 -12.50
C ALA A 392 24.97 3.00 -11.49
N MET A 393 25.16 2.60 -10.24
CA MET A 393 24.22 2.90 -9.17
C MET A 393 24.97 3.33 -7.93
N TRP A 394 24.40 4.29 -7.20
CA TRP A 394 24.81 4.66 -5.86
C TRP A 394 23.72 4.22 -4.90
N LEU A 395 24.13 3.42 -3.91
CA LEU A 395 23.30 3.13 -2.75
C LEU A 395 23.52 4.24 -1.72
N MET A 396 22.46 4.91 -1.28
CA MET A 396 22.56 6.15 -0.50
C MET A 396 22.21 5.93 0.98
N ASN A 397 22.72 6.81 1.84
CA ASN A 397 22.23 7.02 3.19
C ASN A 397 22.44 8.49 3.55
N GLY A 398 21.37 9.26 3.48
CA GLY A 398 21.39 10.71 3.36
C GLY A 398 22.23 11.15 2.15
N ALA A 399 23.09 12.15 2.36
CA ALA A 399 23.97 12.65 1.30
C ALA A 399 25.22 11.77 1.04
N ALA A 400 25.38 10.65 1.75
CA ALA A 400 26.54 9.77 1.62
C ALA A 400 26.26 8.58 0.69
N ILE A 401 27.24 8.24 -0.16
CA ILE A 401 27.24 7.01 -0.96
C ILE A 401 27.78 5.89 -0.06
N THR A 402 26.95 4.92 0.29
CA THR A 402 27.34 3.78 1.16
C THR A 402 27.93 2.62 0.35
N ASP A 403 27.46 2.44 -0.87
CA ASP A 403 28.01 1.53 -1.87
C ASP A 403 27.74 2.08 -3.28
N GLY A 404 28.46 1.59 -4.29
CA GLY A 404 28.18 1.95 -5.67
C GLY A 404 29.14 1.32 -6.66
N ASN A 405 28.59 0.87 -7.78
CA ASN A 405 29.37 0.28 -8.86
C ASN A 405 28.61 0.32 -10.19
N TYR A 406 29.27 -0.14 -11.26
CA TYR A 406 28.61 -0.45 -12.52
C TYR A 406 27.62 -1.61 -12.32
N VAL A 407 26.36 -1.37 -12.67
CA VAL A 407 25.33 -2.41 -12.83
C VAL A 407 25.62 -3.20 -14.11
N THR A 408 25.92 -2.48 -15.20
CA THR A 408 26.33 -3.07 -16.48
C THR A 408 27.05 -2.04 -17.34
N LYS A 409 27.70 -2.49 -18.41
CA LYS A 409 28.48 -1.62 -19.32
C LYS A 409 28.03 -1.76 -20.76
N GLY A 410 28.08 -0.66 -21.49
CA GLY A 410 27.84 -0.64 -22.94
C GLY A 410 26.41 -0.94 -23.37
N VAL A 411 25.39 -0.51 -22.60
CA VAL A 411 23.99 -0.65 -23.03
C VAL A 411 23.75 0.22 -24.27
N PRO A 412 23.31 -0.37 -25.39
CA PRO A 412 23.10 0.37 -26.63
C PRO A 412 22.22 1.61 -26.49
N ALA A 413 22.52 2.66 -27.26
CA ALA A 413 21.84 3.96 -27.18
C ALA A 413 20.36 3.89 -27.58
N ASP A 414 19.98 2.90 -28.40
CA ASP A 414 18.60 2.64 -28.81
C ASP A 414 17.75 2.09 -27.66
N TRP A 415 18.33 1.59 -26.58
CA TRP A 415 17.62 1.26 -25.35
C TRP A 415 17.62 2.43 -24.37
N GLU A 416 16.45 2.97 -24.06
CA GLU A 416 16.26 4.06 -23.10
C GLU A 416 15.67 3.56 -21.78
N ILE A 417 16.22 4.02 -20.65
CA ILE A 417 15.56 3.89 -19.34
C ILE A 417 14.38 4.84 -19.37
N LYS A 418 13.17 4.30 -19.27
CA LYS A 418 11.93 5.07 -19.27
C LYS A 418 11.45 5.37 -17.87
N ALA A 419 11.66 4.44 -16.92
CA ALA A 419 11.26 4.63 -15.53
C ALA A 419 11.96 3.66 -14.58
N LYS A 420 11.80 3.92 -13.29
CA LYS A 420 12.28 3.09 -12.18
C LYS A 420 11.16 2.95 -11.18
N GLY A 421 10.82 1.73 -10.78
CA GLY A 421 9.75 1.47 -9.82
C GLY A 421 9.62 -0.02 -9.53
N ASP A 422 8.99 -0.38 -8.41
CA ASP A 422 8.83 -1.76 -7.95
C ASP A 422 7.80 -2.51 -8.81
N PHE A 423 8.22 -3.17 -9.90
CA PHE A 423 7.30 -3.86 -10.82
C PHE A 423 6.85 -5.22 -10.26
N ASN A 424 7.60 -5.80 -9.33
CA ASN A 424 7.42 -7.17 -8.87
C ASN A 424 6.80 -7.30 -7.46
N GLY A 425 6.80 -6.20 -6.69
CA GLY A 425 6.21 -6.07 -5.36
C GLY A 425 7.11 -6.50 -4.21
N ASP A 426 8.42 -6.63 -4.42
CA ASP A 426 9.38 -7.06 -3.39
C ASP A 426 9.89 -5.90 -2.51
N GLY A 427 9.41 -4.68 -2.77
CA GLY A 427 9.84 -3.48 -2.04
C GLY A 427 11.12 -2.86 -2.60
N LYS A 428 11.64 -3.35 -3.73
CA LYS A 428 12.82 -2.80 -4.41
C LYS A 428 12.44 -2.28 -5.78
N SER A 429 13.13 -1.24 -6.21
CA SER A 429 12.91 -0.61 -7.50
C SER A 429 13.52 -1.42 -8.62
N ASP A 430 12.76 -1.61 -9.68
CA ASP A 430 13.16 -2.29 -10.89
C ASP A 430 13.38 -1.25 -12.02
N VAL A 431 13.98 -1.63 -13.14
CA VAL A 431 14.27 -0.70 -14.25
C VAL A 431 13.46 -1.05 -15.51
N LEU A 432 12.67 -0.09 -15.98
CA LEU A 432 11.87 -0.21 -17.21
C LEU A 432 12.61 0.41 -18.39
N TRP A 433 12.83 -0.41 -19.41
CA TRP A 433 13.52 -0.04 -20.63
C TRP A 433 12.57 -0.06 -21.82
N GLN A 434 12.73 0.90 -22.74
CA GLN A 434 12.11 0.86 -24.06
C GLN A 434 13.15 1.09 -25.14
N ASN A 435 13.14 0.21 -26.14
CA ASN A 435 13.93 0.39 -27.34
C ASN A 435 13.25 1.38 -28.29
N VAL A 436 13.92 2.45 -28.67
CA VAL A 436 13.35 3.54 -29.49
C VAL A 436 13.16 3.17 -30.95
N ASP A 437 13.91 2.19 -31.45
CA ASP A 437 13.86 1.77 -32.85
C ASP A 437 12.80 0.69 -33.09
N THR A 438 12.71 -0.28 -32.18
CA THR A 438 11.81 -1.44 -32.28
C THR A 438 10.53 -1.29 -31.47
N GLY A 439 10.51 -0.38 -30.49
CA GLY A 439 9.44 -0.25 -29.50
C GLY A 439 9.41 -1.40 -28.48
N ALA A 440 10.40 -2.29 -28.45
CA ALA A 440 10.46 -3.36 -27.47
C ALA A 440 10.55 -2.80 -26.05
N VAL A 441 9.89 -3.46 -25.09
CA VAL A 441 9.84 -3.05 -23.68
C VAL A 441 10.38 -4.19 -22.83
N TYR A 442 11.39 -3.90 -22.02
CA TYR A 442 12.08 -4.87 -21.17
C TYR A 442 12.13 -4.36 -19.73
N ILE A 443 11.97 -5.25 -18.76
CA ILE A 443 12.10 -4.92 -17.34
C ILE A 443 13.28 -5.68 -16.76
N TRP A 444 14.18 -4.98 -16.07
CA TRP A 444 15.17 -5.58 -15.18
C TRP A 444 14.59 -5.68 -13.78
N LEU A 445 14.65 -6.88 -13.21
CA LEU A 445 14.36 -7.10 -11.81
C LEU A 445 15.66 -6.95 -11.02
N MET A 446 15.66 -6.09 -10.00
CA MET A 446 16.87 -5.63 -9.32
C MET A 446 16.97 -6.10 -7.87
N ASP A 447 18.20 -6.23 -7.37
CA ASP A 447 18.52 -6.34 -5.94
C ASP A 447 19.81 -5.56 -5.68
N GLY A 448 19.63 -4.32 -5.22
CA GLY A 448 20.66 -3.30 -5.20
C GLY A 448 21.32 -3.14 -6.57
N ILE A 449 22.65 -3.21 -6.61
CA ILE A 449 23.43 -3.08 -7.84
C ILE A 449 23.35 -4.30 -8.78
N SER A 450 22.63 -5.36 -8.42
CA SER A 450 22.57 -6.63 -9.17
C SER A 450 21.28 -6.76 -9.98
N ILE A 451 21.40 -7.20 -11.24
CA ILE A 451 20.25 -7.64 -12.04
C ILE A 451 19.98 -9.12 -11.70
N ILE A 452 18.89 -9.38 -10.99
CA ILE A 452 18.51 -10.74 -10.54
C ILE A 452 17.59 -11.46 -11.53
N GLY A 453 17.00 -10.71 -12.46
CA GLY A 453 16.13 -11.26 -13.49
C GLY A 453 15.68 -10.20 -14.49
N GLY A 454 14.79 -10.59 -15.39
CA GLY A 454 14.18 -9.68 -16.34
C GLY A 454 13.50 -10.41 -17.49
N ASP A 455 12.59 -9.72 -18.16
CA ASP A 455 11.97 -10.23 -19.37
C ASP A 455 11.35 -9.11 -20.23
N PHE A 456 11.00 -9.45 -21.47
CA PHE A 456 10.21 -8.58 -22.33
C PHE A 456 8.77 -8.51 -21.82
N ALA A 457 8.33 -7.30 -21.48
CA ALA A 457 6.91 -7.00 -21.27
C ALA A 457 6.18 -6.94 -22.63
N ALA A 458 6.85 -6.41 -23.66
CA ALA A 458 6.38 -6.42 -25.04
C ALA A 458 7.57 -6.50 -26.02
N ASN A 459 7.46 -7.29 -27.07
CA ASN A 459 8.54 -7.45 -28.05
C ASN A 459 8.63 -6.30 -29.08
N ALA A 460 7.54 -5.55 -29.25
CA ALA A 460 7.48 -4.37 -30.11
C ALA A 460 6.23 -3.56 -29.77
N MET A 461 6.36 -2.24 -29.77
CA MET A 461 5.26 -1.29 -29.68
C MET A 461 5.33 -0.32 -30.85
N PRO A 462 4.19 0.12 -31.42
CA PRO A 462 4.20 1.16 -32.42
C PRO A 462 4.87 2.43 -31.87
N LYS A 463 5.69 3.10 -32.68
CA LYS A 463 6.53 4.23 -32.26
C LYS A 463 5.74 5.40 -31.66
N GLU A 464 4.48 5.55 -32.08
CA GLU A 464 3.59 6.58 -31.57
C GLU A 464 3.17 6.31 -30.12
N TRP A 465 3.24 5.07 -29.65
CA TRP A 465 3.02 4.75 -28.24
C TRP A 465 4.31 4.97 -27.45
N GLN A 466 4.27 5.96 -26.56
CA GLN A 466 5.38 6.33 -25.69
C GLN A 466 4.99 6.09 -24.24
N ILE A 467 5.91 5.49 -23.47
CA ILE A 467 5.80 5.41 -22.02
C ILE A 467 5.93 6.82 -21.47
N ARG A 468 4.96 7.22 -20.66
CA ARG A 468 4.84 8.58 -20.16
C ARG A 468 5.19 8.70 -18.70
N VAL A 469 4.56 7.87 -17.90
CA VAL A 469 4.71 7.80 -16.45
C VAL A 469 4.46 6.37 -15.99
N ILE A 470 4.93 6.06 -14.80
CA ILE A 470 4.61 4.81 -14.12
C ILE A 470 4.05 5.14 -12.74
N GLY A 471 3.49 4.13 -12.09
CA GLY A 471 3.09 4.15 -10.69
C GLY A 471 2.05 3.09 -10.42
N ASP A 472 1.77 2.77 -9.17
CA ASP A 472 0.75 1.80 -8.80
C ASP A 472 -0.67 2.37 -9.01
N PHE A 473 -1.21 2.23 -10.23
CA PHE A 473 -2.54 2.75 -10.57
C PHE A 473 -3.67 1.97 -9.88
N ASN A 474 -3.41 0.73 -9.49
CA ASN A 474 -4.44 -0.19 -9.01
C ASN A 474 -4.37 -0.50 -7.50
N GLY A 475 -3.31 -0.09 -6.82
CA GLY A 475 -3.11 -0.26 -5.39
C GLY A 475 -2.67 -1.68 -4.99
N ASP A 476 -2.07 -2.47 -5.89
CA ASP A 476 -1.57 -3.83 -5.57
C ASP A 476 -0.12 -3.87 -5.10
N GLY A 477 0.47 -2.69 -4.88
CA GLY A 477 1.83 -2.49 -4.40
C GLY A 477 2.89 -2.56 -5.49
N LYS A 478 2.49 -2.65 -6.77
CA LYS A 478 3.39 -2.78 -7.94
C LYS A 478 3.23 -1.61 -8.89
N SER A 479 4.33 -1.26 -9.55
CA SER A 479 4.36 -0.22 -10.56
C SER A 479 3.67 -0.67 -11.84
N ASP A 480 2.70 0.10 -12.28
CA ASP A 480 2.00 -0.03 -13.56
C ASP A 480 2.53 1.02 -14.57
N VAL A 481 2.16 0.89 -15.85
CA VAL A 481 2.72 1.75 -16.93
C VAL A 481 1.63 2.50 -17.66
N LEU A 482 1.70 3.83 -17.67
CA LEU A 482 0.84 4.67 -18.50
C LEU A 482 1.54 5.04 -19.81
N TRP A 483 0.85 4.72 -20.89
CA TRP A 483 1.22 5.01 -22.26
C TRP A 483 0.39 6.17 -22.81
N GLN A 484 0.98 6.95 -23.72
CA GLN A 484 0.25 7.90 -24.54
C GLN A 484 0.64 7.74 -26.01
N ASN A 485 -0.38 7.73 -26.87
CA ASN A 485 -0.20 7.76 -28.30
C ASN A 485 0.04 9.20 -28.76
N THR A 486 1.21 9.50 -29.31
CA THR A 486 1.59 10.84 -29.75
C THR A 486 0.84 11.32 -31.00
N SER A 487 0.15 10.43 -31.72
CA SER A 487 -0.60 10.76 -32.93
C SER A 487 -2.10 10.94 -32.68
N THR A 488 -2.69 10.10 -31.83
CA THR A 488 -4.12 10.17 -31.53
C THR A 488 -4.43 10.85 -30.20
N GLY A 489 -3.46 10.94 -29.30
CA GLY A 489 -3.69 11.41 -27.93
C GLY A 489 -4.31 10.38 -27.01
N ASP A 490 -4.48 9.13 -27.46
CA ASP A 490 -5.04 8.07 -26.62
C ASP A 490 -4.09 7.72 -25.49
N THR A 491 -4.63 7.43 -24.30
CA THR A 491 -3.85 6.94 -23.16
C THR A 491 -4.23 5.49 -22.87
N PHE A 492 -3.27 4.69 -22.41
CA PHE A 492 -3.50 3.29 -22.05
C PHE A 492 -2.68 2.94 -20.81
N ILE A 493 -3.27 2.21 -19.86
CA ILE A 493 -2.54 1.72 -18.68
C ILE A 493 -2.30 0.22 -18.83
N TRP A 494 -1.06 -0.21 -18.63
CA TRP A 494 -0.72 -1.61 -18.39
C TRP A 494 -0.69 -1.87 -16.89
N LEU A 495 -1.54 -2.79 -16.44
CA LEU A 495 -1.42 -3.35 -15.10
C LEU A 495 -0.37 -4.45 -15.12
N MET A 496 0.66 -4.34 -14.29
CA MET A 496 1.86 -5.17 -14.34
C MET A 496 1.90 -6.23 -13.24
N ASN A 497 2.73 -7.26 -13.44
CA ASN A 497 3.09 -8.22 -12.42
C ASN A 497 4.49 -8.77 -12.72
N GLY A 498 5.51 -8.12 -12.16
CA GLY A 498 6.89 -8.23 -12.62
C GLY A 498 7.00 -7.81 -14.09
N ALA A 499 7.73 -8.58 -14.89
CA ALA A 499 7.90 -8.31 -16.33
C ALA A 499 6.69 -8.70 -17.21
N ARG A 500 5.50 -8.95 -16.64
CA ARG A 500 4.31 -9.40 -17.38
C ARG A 500 3.18 -8.39 -17.29
N ILE A 501 2.48 -8.19 -18.40
CA ILE A 501 1.24 -7.42 -18.46
C ILE A 501 0.09 -8.34 -18.01
N LYS A 502 -0.56 -7.98 -16.91
CA LYS A 502 -1.71 -8.69 -16.30
C LYS A 502 -3.03 -8.22 -16.88
N GLY A 503 -3.12 -6.95 -17.30
CA GLY A 503 -4.31 -6.35 -17.88
C GLY A 503 -4.07 -4.91 -18.31
N GLY A 504 -5.14 -4.20 -18.63
CA GLY A 504 -5.06 -2.78 -19.01
C GLY A 504 -6.34 -2.25 -19.67
N ASP A 505 -6.48 -0.93 -19.70
CA ASP A 505 -7.57 -0.25 -20.40
C ASP A 505 -7.16 1.18 -20.81
N PHE A 506 -8.01 1.83 -21.62
CA PHE A 506 -7.88 3.22 -22.03
C PHE A 506 -8.57 4.15 -21.00
N PRO A 507 -7.83 4.82 -20.10
CA PRO A 507 -8.46 5.80 -19.20
C PRO A 507 -9.07 6.98 -19.95
N ALA A 508 -8.46 7.39 -21.06
CA ALA A 508 -8.99 8.42 -21.95
C ALA A 508 -8.52 8.24 -23.41
N LYS A 509 -9.25 8.85 -24.33
CA LYS A 509 -8.95 8.85 -25.77
C LYS A 509 -8.97 10.27 -26.33
N GLY A 510 -8.14 10.56 -27.32
CA GLY A 510 -8.15 11.84 -28.01
C GLY A 510 -7.65 13.03 -27.18
N ILE A 511 -6.70 12.83 -26.24
CA ILE A 511 -6.12 13.94 -25.48
C ILE A 511 -5.37 14.89 -26.43
N PRO A 512 -5.66 16.20 -26.45
CA PRO A 512 -4.99 17.12 -27.36
C PRO A 512 -3.46 17.08 -27.18
N PRO A 513 -2.67 17.17 -28.27
CA PRO A 513 -1.22 16.96 -28.22
C PRO A 513 -0.47 17.99 -27.39
N GLU A 514 -1.07 19.16 -27.13
CA GLU A 514 -0.51 20.15 -26.23
C GLU A 514 -0.56 19.73 -24.76
N TRP A 515 -1.38 18.75 -24.38
CA TRP A 515 -1.42 18.19 -23.03
C TRP A 515 -0.44 17.02 -22.90
N GLU A 516 0.56 17.24 -22.06
CA GLU A 516 1.58 16.24 -21.73
C GLU A 516 1.47 15.85 -20.26
N THR A 517 1.62 14.56 -19.96
CA THR A 517 1.83 14.10 -18.58
C THR A 517 3.17 14.61 -18.07
N ARG A 518 3.18 15.22 -16.88
CA ARG A 518 4.39 15.74 -16.25
C ARG A 518 4.87 14.88 -15.09
N ALA A 519 3.95 14.27 -14.36
CA ALA A 519 4.25 13.39 -13.25
C ALA A 519 3.06 12.46 -13.00
N ALA A 520 3.31 11.41 -12.21
CA ALA A 520 2.28 10.57 -11.66
C ALA A 520 2.67 10.24 -10.21
N ALA A 521 1.71 10.39 -9.31
CA ALA A 521 1.88 10.21 -7.88
C ALA A 521 0.50 10.18 -7.21
N ASP A 522 0.39 9.67 -5.98
CA ASP A 522 -0.86 9.64 -5.24
C ASP A 522 -1.22 11.03 -4.73
N LEU A 523 -2.06 11.78 -5.47
CA LEU A 523 -2.39 13.16 -5.12
C LEU A 523 -3.41 13.25 -3.99
N ASN A 524 -4.09 12.15 -3.64
CA ASN A 524 -5.25 12.16 -2.74
C ASN A 524 -5.15 11.21 -1.53
N GLY A 525 -4.05 10.47 -1.43
CA GLY A 525 -3.72 9.60 -0.31
C GLY A 525 -4.55 8.31 -0.25
N ASP A 526 -5.10 7.86 -1.37
CA ASP A 526 -5.86 6.59 -1.44
C ASP A 526 -4.99 5.36 -1.68
N GLY A 527 -3.68 5.56 -1.88
CA GLY A 527 -2.69 4.54 -2.17
C GLY A 527 -2.59 4.20 -3.66
N LYS A 528 -3.24 4.97 -4.55
CA LYS A 528 -3.19 4.78 -6.00
C LYS A 528 -2.54 5.97 -6.68
N THR A 529 -1.87 5.68 -7.80
CA THR A 529 -1.18 6.71 -8.57
C THR A 529 -2.17 7.52 -9.39
N ASP A 530 -2.15 8.83 -9.18
CA ASP A 530 -2.86 9.83 -9.97
C ASP A 530 -1.96 10.41 -11.07
N VAL A 531 -2.56 11.12 -12.05
CA VAL A 531 -1.82 11.64 -13.21
C VAL A 531 -1.88 13.15 -13.25
N LEU A 532 -0.72 13.79 -13.35
CA LEU A 532 -0.60 15.24 -13.49
C LEU A 532 -0.25 15.63 -14.93
N TRP A 533 -1.03 16.53 -15.48
CA TRP A 533 -0.98 17.01 -16.85
C TRP A 533 -0.62 18.48 -16.90
N GLN A 534 0.15 18.88 -17.93
CA GLN A 534 0.41 20.28 -18.22
C GLN A 534 0.21 20.58 -19.70
N ASN A 535 -0.51 21.65 -19.98
CA ASN A 535 -0.65 22.20 -21.31
C ASN A 535 0.61 22.98 -21.69
N THR A 536 1.29 22.54 -22.74
CA THR A 536 2.54 23.12 -23.25
C THR A 536 2.37 24.50 -23.90
N GLN A 537 1.16 24.88 -24.29
CA GLN A 537 0.88 26.17 -24.93
C GLN A 537 0.38 27.21 -23.93
N THR A 538 -0.57 26.83 -23.07
CA THR A 538 -1.19 27.76 -22.12
C THR A 538 -0.49 27.77 -20.77
N GLY A 539 0.22 26.71 -20.40
CA GLY A 539 0.77 26.51 -19.06
C GLY A 539 -0.27 26.05 -18.04
N ASP A 540 -1.48 25.70 -18.46
CA ASP A 540 -2.49 25.16 -17.56
C ASP A 540 -2.04 23.81 -16.98
N VAL A 541 -2.38 23.56 -15.72
CA VAL A 541 -2.07 22.30 -15.00
C VAL A 541 -3.38 21.66 -14.59
N ALA A 542 -3.54 20.38 -14.90
CA ALA A 542 -4.72 19.59 -14.57
C ALA A 542 -4.29 18.24 -14.01
N GLY A 543 -5.14 17.62 -13.20
CA GLY A 543 -4.89 16.31 -12.63
C GLY A 543 -6.06 15.37 -12.87
N TRP A 544 -5.75 14.08 -12.96
CA TRP A 544 -6.71 12.99 -12.91
C TRP A 544 -6.48 12.22 -11.63
N LEU A 545 -7.49 12.20 -10.77
CA LEU A 545 -7.57 11.21 -9.72
C LEU A 545 -7.98 9.88 -10.38
N MET A 546 -7.23 8.84 -10.10
CA MET A 546 -7.33 7.54 -10.75
C MET A 546 -7.94 6.51 -9.80
N ASN A 547 -8.51 5.46 -10.37
CA ASN A 547 -8.91 4.26 -9.63
C ASN A 547 -8.73 3.06 -10.56
N GLY A 548 -7.58 2.40 -10.46
CA GLY A 548 -7.15 1.43 -11.45
C GLY A 548 -6.97 2.10 -12.82
N THR A 549 -7.57 1.53 -13.85
CA THR A 549 -7.48 2.06 -15.23
C THR A 549 -8.50 3.15 -15.54
N SER A 550 -9.28 3.60 -14.56
CA SER A 550 -10.37 4.58 -14.75
C SER A 550 -10.07 5.91 -14.05
N ILE A 551 -10.53 7.01 -14.65
CA ILE A 551 -10.46 8.35 -14.04
C ILE A 551 -11.65 8.50 -13.09
N SER A 552 -11.39 8.64 -11.79
CA SER A 552 -12.43 8.85 -10.77
C SER A 552 -12.87 10.32 -10.73
N SER A 553 -11.93 11.25 -10.94
CA SER A 553 -12.17 12.69 -11.03
C SER A 553 -11.09 13.37 -11.88
N GLY A 554 -11.42 14.49 -12.52
CA GLY A 554 -10.45 15.28 -13.27
C GLY A 554 -10.77 16.76 -13.22
N ASN A 555 -9.76 17.59 -12.94
CA ASN A 555 -9.94 19.04 -12.85
C ASN A 555 -8.64 19.81 -13.10
N TYR A 556 -8.76 21.11 -13.36
CA TYR A 556 -7.61 22.03 -13.36
C TYR A 556 -7.17 22.29 -11.93
N LEU A 557 -5.87 22.13 -11.65
CA LEU A 557 -5.24 22.60 -10.42
C LEU A 557 -5.02 24.11 -10.49
N THR A 558 -4.51 24.58 -11.63
CA THR A 558 -4.28 26.01 -11.88
C THR A 558 -4.19 26.30 -13.38
N LYS A 559 -4.24 27.58 -13.73
CA LYS A 559 -4.18 28.05 -15.11
C LYS A 559 -3.01 28.99 -15.34
N ALA A 560 -2.46 28.94 -16.54
CA ALA A 560 -1.43 29.85 -17.02
C ALA A 560 -0.14 29.91 -16.16
N VAL A 561 0.42 28.75 -15.80
CA VAL A 561 1.76 28.70 -15.19
C VAL A 561 2.79 29.23 -16.20
N PRO A 562 3.61 30.23 -15.85
CA PRO A 562 4.58 30.78 -16.79
C PRO A 562 5.58 29.72 -17.28
N GLY A 563 5.85 29.68 -18.58
CA GLY A 563 6.61 28.60 -19.21
C GLY A 563 8.07 28.43 -18.75
N ASN A 564 8.62 29.40 -18.02
CA ASN A 564 9.92 29.31 -17.36
C ASN A 564 9.89 28.40 -16.12
N TRP A 565 8.73 28.23 -15.47
CA TRP A 565 8.55 27.27 -14.38
C TRP A 565 8.43 25.85 -14.94
N LYS A 566 9.35 24.99 -14.51
CA LYS A 566 9.40 23.57 -14.88
C LYS A 566 8.98 22.73 -13.69
N LEU A 567 7.97 21.90 -13.89
CA LEU A 567 7.64 20.84 -12.94
C LEU A 567 8.82 19.86 -12.90
N LYS A 568 9.34 19.61 -11.71
CA LYS A 568 10.47 18.71 -11.50
C LYS A 568 10.02 17.36 -10.99
N VAL A 569 9.10 17.34 -10.04
CA VAL A 569 8.54 16.12 -9.48
C VAL A 569 7.14 16.37 -8.92
N ALA A 570 6.31 15.32 -8.88
CA ALA A 570 5.16 15.25 -7.98
C ALA A 570 5.36 14.03 -7.05
N GLU A 571 5.46 14.27 -5.75
CA GLU A 571 5.98 13.33 -4.75
C GLU A 571 5.61 13.88 -3.35
N ASP A 572 5.45 13.04 -2.31
CA ASP A 572 5.12 13.52 -0.94
C ASP A 572 6.35 14.22 -0.34
N LEU A 573 6.29 15.55 -0.32
CA LEU A 573 7.37 16.40 0.14
C LEU A 573 7.20 16.76 1.62
N ASN A 574 6.01 16.54 2.19
CA ASN A 574 5.66 17.01 3.53
C ASN A 574 5.31 15.88 4.53
N ALA A 575 5.22 14.65 4.06
CA ALA A 575 4.86 13.41 4.76
C ALA A 575 3.40 13.38 5.27
N ASP A 576 2.45 13.98 4.55
CA ASP A 576 1.02 13.90 4.86
C ASP A 576 0.30 12.74 4.15
N GLY A 577 1.01 12.00 3.29
CA GLY A 577 0.47 10.90 2.51
C GLY A 577 -0.15 11.32 1.19
N GLU A 578 -0.12 12.60 0.84
CA GLU A 578 -0.56 13.13 -0.46
C GLU A 578 0.67 13.69 -1.21
N ALA A 579 0.69 13.53 -2.52
CA ALA A 579 1.81 13.99 -3.34
C ALA A 579 1.75 15.50 -3.58
N ASP A 580 2.86 16.17 -3.30
CA ASP A 580 3.08 17.59 -3.51
C ASP A 580 3.79 17.85 -4.85
N VAL A 581 3.82 19.10 -5.32
CA VAL A 581 4.44 19.44 -6.62
C VAL A 581 5.63 20.38 -6.47
N LEU A 582 6.81 19.94 -6.93
CA LEU A 582 8.04 20.72 -6.94
C LEU A 582 8.26 21.40 -8.30
N TRP A 583 8.53 22.70 -8.26
CA TRP A 583 8.80 23.54 -9.40
C TRP A 583 10.17 24.20 -9.32
N GLN A 584 10.86 24.30 -10.46
CA GLN A 584 12.05 25.12 -10.62
C GLN A 584 11.85 26.15 -11.74
N ASP A 585 12.08 27.42 -11.44
CA ASP A 585 12.14 28.46 -12.45
C ASP A 585 13.48 28.43 -13.18
N SER A 586 13.44 28.15 -14.48
CA SER A 586 14.62 28.16 -15.35
C SER A 586 15.23 29.55 -15.60
N ALA A 587 14.50 30.63 -15.32
CA ALA A 587 14.97 32.00 -15.52
C ALA A 587 15.66 32.58 -14.28
N SER A 588 15.01 32.50 -13.11
CA SER A 588 15.56 33.00 -11.85
C SER A 588 16.37 31.98 -11.06
N GLY A 589 16.13 30.69 -11.30
CA GLY A 589 16.64 29.61 -10.45
C GLY A 589 15.84 29.41 -9.16
N ASP A 590 14.69 30.06 -9.00
CA ASP A 590 13.83 29.87 -7.83
C ASP A 590 13.26 28.44 -7.77
N VAL A 591 13.12 27.92 -6.56
CA VAL A 591 12.52 26.61 -6.29
C VAL A 591 11.28 26.81 -5.43
N TYR A 592 10.14 26.34 -5.91
CA TYR A 592 8.84 26.52 -5.29
C TYR A 592 8.10 25.19 -5.16
N ILE A 593 7.35 25.03 -4.08
CA ILE A 593 6.53 23.84 -3.83
C ILE A 593 5.05 24.22 -3.74
N TRP A 594 4.19 23.39 -4.31
CA TRP A 594 2.76 23.37 -4.04
C TRP A 594 2.47 22.24 -3.07
N LEU A 595 1.86 22.58 -1.94
CA LEU A 595 1.31 21.59 -1.04
C LEU A 595 -0.10 21.25 -1.51
N MET A 596 -0.34 19.98 -1.82
CA MET A 596 -1.56 19.53 -2.48
C MET A 596 -2.58 18.99 -1.46
N ASN A 597 -3.86 19.05 -1.83
CA ASN A 597 -4.89 18.22 -1.22
C ASN A 597 -5.80 17.69 -2.33
N GLY A 598 -5.56 16.46 -2.79
CA GLY A 598 -6.16 15.98 -4.05
C GLY A 598 -5.79 16.89 -5.23
N LEU A 599 -6.82 17.44 -5.89
CA LEU A 599 -6.65 18.36 -7.03
C LEU A 599 -6.59 19.84 -6.61
N ASP A 600 -6.62 20.15 -5.31
CA ASP A 600 -6.56 21.51 -4.80
C ASP A 600 -5.14 21.87 -4.31
N ILE A 601 -4.68 23.09 -4.60
CA ILE A 601 -3.43 23.62 -4.04
C ILE A 601 -3.75 24.19 -2.65
N ALA A 602 -3.49 23.40 -1.60
CA ALA A 602 -3.77 23.75 -0.22
C ALA A 602 -2.77 24.79 0.34
N GLY A 603 -1.56 24.84 -0.20
CA GLY A 603 -0.52 25.76 0.23
C GLY A 603 0.69 25.79 -0.69
N GLY A 604 1.77 26.42 -0.24
CA GLY A 604 3.03 26.43 -0.97
C GLY A 604 4.02 27.46 -0.45
N GLY A 605 5.25 27.37 -0.94
CA GLY A 605 6.32 28.28 -0.52
C GLY A 605 7.57 28.17 -1.39
N TYR A 606 8.46 29.15 -1.25
CA TYR A 606 9.80 29.07 -1.83
C TYR A 606 10.69 28.22 -0.92
N ILE A 607 11.29 27.18 -1.48
CA ILE A 607 12.36 26.42 -0.81
C ILE A 607 13.65 27.23 -0.87
N ALA A 608 13.98 27.75 -2.06
CA ALA A 608 15.17 28.55 -2.30
C ALA A 608 14.92 29.57 -3.42
N ARG A 609 15.75 30.61 -3.46
CA ARG A 609 15.70 31.64 -4.49
C ARG A 609 17.05 31.91 -5.10
N GLY A 610 17.07 32.23 -6.39
CA GLY A 610 18.27 32.66 -7.10
C GLY A 610 19.34 31.57 -7.24
N ILE A 611 18.95 30.31 -7.38
CA ILE A 611 19.92 29.22 -7.59
C ILE A 611 20.64 29.45 -8.93
N PRO A 612 21.98 29.41 -8.99
CA PRO A 612 22.70 29.62 -10.24
C PRO A 612 22.23 28.66 -11.33
N SER A 613 22.06 29.16 -12.56
CA SER A 613 21.42 28.41 -13.65
C SER A 613 22.14 27.14 -14.07
N ASN A 614 23.44 27.01 -13.76
CA ASN A 614 24.20 25.79 -13.96
C ASN A 614 23.75 24.65 -13.04
N TRP A 615 23.17 24.94 -11.87
CA TRP A 615 22.62 23.96 -10.96
C TRP A 615 21.19 23.57 -11.36
N GLN A 616 21.00 22.29 -11.65
CA GLN A 616 19.73 21.74 -12.09
C GLN A 616 19.28 20.64 -11.13
N ILE A 617 18.02 20.68 -10.71
CA ILE A 617 17.36 19.51 -10.09
C ILE A 617 17.28 18.44 -11.18
N LYS A 618 17.94 17.32 -10.93
CA LYS A 618 18.01 16.20 -11.88
C LYS A 618 17.07 15.07 -11.51
N THR A 619 17.01 14.74 -10.23
CA THR A 619 16.12 13.73 -9.68
C THR A 619 15.86 14.04 -8.21
N THR A 620 14.96 13.29 -7.62
CA THR A 620 14.49 13.39 -6.24
C THR A 620 14.38 11.99 -5.69
N GLY A 621 14.32 11.89 -4.37
CA GLY A 621 14.11 10.64 -3.66
C GLY A 621 14.30 10.84 -2.17
N ASP A 622 13.82 9.93 -1.35
CA ASP A 622 13.96 9.95 0.11
C ASP A 622 15.33 9.41 0.52
N TYR A 623 16.40 10.18 0.32
CA TYR A 623 17.77 9.66 0.44
C TYR A 623 18.16 9.29 1.88
N ASN A 624 17.43 9.77 2.89
CA ASN A 624 17.66 9.49 4.31
C ASN A 624 16.59 8.59 4.96
N GLY A 625 15.64 8.09 4.16
CA GLY A 625 14.58 7.18 4.59
C GLY A 625 13.59 7.81 5.56
N ASP A 626 13.50 9.15 5.57
CA ASP A 626 12.72 9.86 6.56
C ASP A 626 11.22 9.97 6.20
N GLY A 627 10.83 9.43 5.04
CA GLY A 627 9.51 9.48 4.45
C GLY A 627 9.21 10.78 3.71
N ARG A 628 10.22 11.62 3.45
CA ARG A 628 10.09 12.87 2.71
C ARG A 628 11.02 12.87 1.51
N THR A 629 10.59 13.58 0.48
CA THR A 629 11.36 13.69 -0.75
C THR A 629 12.53 14.68 -0.62
N ASP A 630 13.75 14.20 -0.83
CA ASP A 630 14.98 14.99 -0.96
C ASP A 630 15.30 15.35 -2.41
N ILE A 631 16.24 16.28 -2.61
CA ILE A 631 16.54 16.86 -3.92
C ILE A 631 18.00 16.62 -4.31
N LEU A 632 18.22 15.94 -5.44
CA LEU A 632 19.55 15.78 -6.05
C LEU A 632 19.77 16.82 -7.15
N TRP A 633 20.81 17.61 -6.94
CA TRP A 633 21.29 18.65 -7.83
C TRP A 633 22.54 18.20 -8.58
N GLN A 634 22.66 18.60 -9.84
CA GLN A 634 23.91 18.49 -10.59
C GLN A 634 24.27 19.83 -11.22
N ASP A 635 25.52 20.24 -11.02
CA ASP A 635 26.12 21.40 -11.67
C ASP A 635 26.53 21.01 -13.10
N THR A 636 25.85 21.59 -14.07
CA THR A 636 26.10 21.34 -15.49
C THR A 636 27.42 21.96 -16.01
N ALA A 637 28.07 22.84 -15.25
CA ALA A 637 29.33 23.47 -15.64
C ALA A 637 30.55 22.60 -15.29
N ASN A 638 30.54 21.97 -14.11
CA ASN A 638 31.70 21.23 -13.60
C ASN A 638 31.39 19.78 -13.20
N GLY A 639 30.11 19.36 -13.18
CA GLY A 639 29.72 18.00 -12.83
C GLY A 639 29.57 17.72 -11.34
N ASP A 640 29.62 18.74 -10.48
CA ASP A 640 29.40 18.54 -9.05
C ASP A 640 27.98 18.07 -8.77
N VAL A 641 27.82 17.17 -7.80
CA VAL A 641 26.52 16.65 -7.36
C VAL A 641 26.32 17.08 -5.91
N TYR A 642 25.13 17.59 -5.59
CA TYR A 642 24.77 18.02 -4.24
C TYR A 642 23.38 17.49 -3.88
N ILE A 643 23.20 17.06 -2.63
CA ILE A 643 21.89 16.64 -2.13
C ILE A 643 21.40 17.65 -1.11
N TRP A 644 20.13 18.07 -1.23
CA TRP A 644 19.40 18.73 -0.15
C TRP A 644 18.57 17.70 0.56
N LEU A 645 18.86 17.49 1.84
CA LEU A 645 17.95 16.77 2.73
C LEU A 645 16.84 17.73 3.14
N MET A 646 15.59 17.29 3.01
CA MET A 646 14.40 18.12 3.13
C MET A 646 13.66 17.84 4.44
N ASN A 647 12.84 18.79 4.87
CA ASN A 647 11.88 18.63 5.94
C ASN A 647 10.68 19.53 5.61
N GLY A 648 9.76 19.00 4.79
CA GLY A 648 8.71 19.79 4.17
C GLY A 648 9.32 20.83 3.23
N ILE A 649 8.94 22.09 3.41
CA ILE A 649 9.42 23.20 2.58
C ILE A 649 10.80 23.74 3.00
N SER A 650 11.46 23.12 4.00
CA SER A 650 12.74 23.57 4.55
C SER A 650 13.87 22.60 4.25
N ILE A 651 15.08 23.12 4.07
CA ILE A 651 16.29 22.30 3.90
C ILE A 651 16.83 21.96 5.30
N SER A 652 16.83 20.68 5.64
CA SER A 652 17.29 20.16 6.94
C SER A 652 18.80 19.89 6.95
N GLY A 653 19.39 19.63 5.78
CA GLY A 653 20.81 19.35 5.62
C GLY A 653 21.22 19.21 4.15
N GLY A 654 22.46 18.80 3.92
CA GLY A 654 22.96 18.50 2.58
C GLY A 654 24.47 18.37 2.53
N ASP A 655 24.97 17.67 1.51
CA ASP A 655 26.39 17.54 1.23
C ASP A 655 26.64 17.23 -0.26
N TYR A 656 27.90 17.25 -0.66
CA TYR A 656 28.37 16.81 -1.97
C TYR A 656 28.65 15.30 -1.95
N PRO A 657 27.74 14.42 -2.42
CA PRO A 657 28.06 12.99 -2.58
C PRO A 657 29.22 12.78 -3.56
N ALA A 658 29.36 13.64 -4.57
CA ALA A 658 30.44 13.58 -5.54
C ALA A 658 30.76 14.95 -6.14
N LYS A 659 32.00 15.11 -6.61
CA LYS A 659 32.47 16.32 -7.30
C LYS A 659 33.12 15.96 -8.62
N GLY A 660 32.93 16.79 -9.65
CA GLY A 660 33.55 16.60 -10.95
C GLY A 660 33.08 15.36 -11.73
N ILE A 661 31.84 14.90 -11.53
CA ILE A 661 31.28 13.79 -12.31
C ILE A 661 31.20 14.24 -13.79
N PRO A 662 31.77 13.49 -14.75
CA PRO A 662 31.70 13.90 -16.15
C PRO A 662 30.24 14.12 -16.61
N ASN A 663 29.96 15.23 -17.29
CA ASN A 663 28.60 15.66 -17.65
C ASN A 663 27.81 14.68 -18.55
N ASN A 664 28.48 13.69 -19.15
CA ASN A 664 27.83 12.59 -19.86
C ASN A 664 27.15 11.58 -18.92
N TRP A 665 27.53 11.54 -17.63
CA TRP A 665 26.82 10.82 -16.60
C TRP A 665 25.61 11.62 -16.13
N LEU A 666 24.42 11.11 -16.43
CA LEU A 666 23.16 11.69 -16.02
C LEU A 666 22.47 10.72 -15.06
N PRO A 667 21.92 11.20 -13.93
CA PRO A 667 21.02 10.38 -13.15
C PRO A 667 19.75 10.13 -13.96
N LYS A 668 19.17 8.95 -13.80
CA LYS A 668 18.02 8.45 -14.56
C LYS A 668 16.86 8.17 -13.66
#